data_AF-H5WRH4-F1
#
_entry.id   AF-H5WRH4-F1
#
_cell.length_a   1.000
_cell.length_b   1.000
_cell.length_c   1.000
_cell.angle_alpha   90.00
_cell.angle_beta   90.00
_cell.angle_gamma   90.00
#
_symmetry.space_group_name_H-M   'P 1'
#
loop_
_entity.id
_entity.type
_entity.pdbx_description
1 polymer ?
#
loop_
_entity_poly.entity_id
_entity_poly.type
_entity_poly.pdbx_seq_one_letter_code
_entity_poly.pdbx_strand_id
1 'polypeptide(L)'
;MTLPLVLAGPILRRVEPKLVAVWVALSRPASVTITLWQGRVKGGAGEFFRSNPATPTLRIADKLHVAVALARMAPESNKQLVPGTVYSYDLTLVEGANTHTLGSLGLLKSTPTTNGGPASLARPHLALGYVEDFLPSFAMPPDRLEDLRLVYGSCRRPVNEHPDAMAMIDDLIADPAQPLFNDPVKRPHHLVLGGDQIYADDLWAGQLMLVSPLALELVGTWRQKRTAPLADSFVSVETLPVDRKNLTATNSEDPINHPDGWGPGGPTPIACSLDPFPAGRRKSQLMRVAQMTTTDGESHVFSFGEFAALYLTVWSNACWPLPAQWPTAQQVYAPDDPMGPTPSAPEYERPRKWNALSADDVGPVPSDFYDPCKGLKDDELDLCVQARRQLRLEQRHQVKFDQMKRFYEALPKVRRTLANVPTLMIMDDHDVTDDWNLNPIWVDRVNKTSLGRAILRNGLAAYTVFQDWGNDPLRYLNEDTAAAGDARRMLLQITAMFPPRASAEAQPATADVPPKPVMNALDTFYGLDKVSKGQPDGSFELATPPIKWHWRYQGPKYLMVALDNRTRRSFVSREGPPGNVAIGAQKDMIPDALPAGLDVLIVVAPLQVLGAGVLDELIAPASYRVFDAKSYSHLNPTPTAAEKLSERQLPGTRRMVGTDPDAIEAWSFDPAALEALLKRLSAHRRVLLLSGDVHYAAATEMSYWTKGNPVPARIVQFTSSGFKNVMPWFIGAVDRVLSFAQRMVRANIGAERLGWNNADAQAFVFHPGHGLADTPPVLRRKLRTSPMLMPTFGWPEGTRVDPGHLPDWSWRLTPTLDRRPEAQRPPPSRLRTLDPPEPRLQAILVNHSEPGNEAMAYATVATRHMDQFDKLRHARQFLFRANFAQVRFERTTELVAVHEVYSALADPGAAPGTPPQVLPYLVQRASLDGRADDLRPELAPLQAPAF
;
A
#
# COMPACT_ATOMS: atom_id res chain seq x y z
N MET A 1 -28.16 6.00 -13.13
CA MET A 1 -28.26 5.37 -11.80
C MET A 1 -28.79 6.39 -10.80
N THR A 2 -29.52 6.01 -9.75
CA THR A 2 -29.87 6.97 -8.67
C THR A 2 -28.84 6.86 -7.56
N LEU A 3 -28.25 7.98 -7.12
CA LEU A 3 -27.25 8.03 -6.06
C LEU A 3 -27.86 8.42 -4.70
N PRO A 4 -27.34 7.90 -3.57
CA PRO A 4 -27.72 8.38 -2.24
C PRO A 4 -27.23 9.81 -2.00
N LEU A 5 -27.72 10.50 -0.97
CA LEU A 5 -27.15 11.81 -0.58
C LEU A 5 -25.68 11.65 -0.18
N VAL A 6 -25.40 10.73 0.75
CA VAL A 6 -24.03 10.45 1.22
C VAL A 6 -23.44 9.29 0.43
N LEU A 7 -22.43 9.59 -0.39
CA LEU A 7 -21.71 8.62 -1.22
C LEU A 7 -20.67 7.85 -0.38
N ALA A 8 -19.95 8.55 0.50
CA ALA A 8 -19.01 7.96 1.44
C ALA A 8 -18.79 8.89 2.65
N GLY A 9 -18.29 8.30 3.74
CA GLY A 9 -18.08 8.98 5.02
C GLY A 9 -19.27 8.88 5.99
N PRO A 10 -19.22 9.61 7.12
CA PRO A 10 -18.12 10.50 7.52
C PRO A 10 -16.80 9.74 7.76
N ILE A 11 -15.68 10.34 7.37
CA ILE A 11 -14.33 9.87 7.72
C ILE A 11 -13.69 10.93 8.61
N LEU A 12 -13.37 10.56 9.86
CA LEU A 12 -12.64 11.42 10.77
C LEU A 12 -11.17 11.45 10.35
N ARG A 13 -10.66 12.61 9.91
CA ARG A 13 -9.32 12.71 9.32
C ARG A 13 -8.28 13.14 10.34
N ARG A 14 -8.46 14.34 10.89
CA ARG A 14 -7.46 14.98 11.75
C ARG A 14 -8.13 15.57 12.97
N VAL A 15 -7.56 15.30 14.14
CA VAL A 15 -7.99 15.86 15.42
C VAL A 15 -6.79 16.44 16.15
N GLU A 16 -6.90 17.68 16.61
CA GLU A 16 -5.89 18.40 17.38
C GLU A 16 -6.62 19.22 18.45
N PRO A 17 -5.94 19.77 19.46
CA PRO A 17 -6.59 20.53 20.54
C PRO A 17 -7.58 21.61 20.04
N LYS A 18 -7.34 22.21 18.87
CA LYS A 18 -8.21 23.26 18.30
C LYS A 18 -8.78 22.94 16.92
N LEU A 19 -8.65 21.71 16.44
CA LEU A 19 -9.07 21.33 15.09
C LEU A 19 -9.70 19.95 15.07
N VAL A 20 -10.88 19.82 14.48
CA VAL A 20 -11.44 18.53 14.04
C VAL A 20 -11.80 18.64 12.58
N ALA A 21 -11.30 17.69 11.77
CA ALA A 21 -11.57 17.61 10.35
C ALA A 21 -12.30 16.31 10.01
N VAL A 22 -13.46 16.45 9.36
CA VAL A 22 -14.28 15.30 8.92
C VAL A 22 -14.49 15.40 7.42
N TRP A 23 -14.08 14.37 6.68
CA TRP A 23 -14.28 14.25 5.25
C TRP A 23 -15.63 13.57 4.95
N VAL A 24 -16.36 14.09 3.96
CA VAL A 24 -17.62 13.52 3.46
C VAL A 24 -17.78 13.77 1.97
N ALA A 25 -18.27 12.77 1.25
CA ALA A 25 -18.65 12.88 -0.16
C ALA A 25 -20.16 12.75 -0.33
N LEU A 26 -20.75 13.70 -1.07
CA LEU A 26 -22.18 13.84 -1.31
C LEU A 26 -22.49 13.83 -2.81
N SER A 27 -23.70 13.41 -3.18
CA SER A 27 -24.17 13.47 -4.57
C SER A 27 -24.67 14.85 -5.01
N ARG A 28 -24.90 15.74 -4.05
CA ARG A 28 -25.57 17.04 -4.23
C ARG A 28 -24.85 18.13 -3.40
N PRO A 29 -24.92 19.40 -3.81
CA PRO A 29 -24.27 20.48 -3.07
C PRO A 29 -24.92 20.68 -1.70
N ALA A 30 -24.09 20.83 -0.66
CA ALA A 30 -24.56 21.10 0.68
C ALA A 30 -23.60 22.04 1.42
N SER A 31 -24.05 22.56 2.56
CA SER A 31 -23.16 23.10 3.60
C SER A 31 -23.10 22.13 4.78
N VAL A 32 -21.91 21.91 5.31
CA VAL A 32 -21.60 20.92 6.34
C VAL A 32 -21.21 21.63 7.62
N THR A 33 -21.97 21.41 8.69
CA THR A 33 -21.66 21.89 10.04
C THR A 33 -21.26 20.72 10.93
N ILE A 34 -20.12 20.84 11.61
CA ILE A 34 -19.70 19.91 12.66
C ILE A 34 -20.18 20.46 14.00
N THR A 35 -20.87 19.64 14.77
CA THR A 35 -21.18 19.92 16.19
C THR A 35 -20.49 18.88 17.05
N LEU A 36 -19.84 19.33 18.13
CA LEU A 36 -19.05 18.52 19.05
C LEU A 36 -19.70 18.50 20.43
N TRP A 37 -19.62 17.36 21.10
CA TRP A 37 -19.98 17.19 22.51
C TRP A 37 -18.83 16.51 23.24
N GLN A 38 -18.62 16.87 24.50
CA GLN A 38 -17.70 16.15 25.36
C GLN A 38 -18.39 14.87 25.89
N GLY A 39 -17.70 13.74 25.82
CA GLY A 39 -18.23 12.42 26.13
C GLY A 39 -19.03 11.79 24.99
N ARG A 40 -19.54 10.58 25.23
CA ARG A 40 -20.40 9.87 24.28
C ARG A 40 -21.85 10.27 24.48
N VAL A 41 -22.49 10.77 23.43
CA VAL A 41 -23.89 11.25 23.51
C VAL A 41 -24.71 10.78 22.30
N LYS A 42 -26.04 10.89 22.43
CA LYS A 42 -27.01 10.71 21.32
C LYS A 42 -27.30 12.00 20.54
N GLY A 43 -26.57 13.07 20.84
CA GLY A 43 -26.85 14.44 20.38
C GLY A 43 -27.77 15.20 21.34
N GLY A 44 -28.18 16.42 20.95
CA GLY A 44 -29.08 17.28 21.72
C GLY A 44 -28.40 18.47 22.42
N ALA A 45 -28.99 18.95 23.51
CA ALA A 45 -28.50 20.11 24.26
C ALA A 45 -27.09 19.87 24.87
N GLY A 46 -26.35 20.95 25.14
CA GLY A 46 -25.02 20.87 25.76
C GLY A 46 -23.87 20.66 24.75
N GLU A 47 -23.97 21.23 23.54
CA GLU A 47 -22.86 21.23 22.59
C GLU A 47 -21.61 21.91 23.18
N PHE A 48 -20.47 21.27 23.01
CA PHE A 48 -19.16 21.81 23.41
C PHE A 48 -18.72 22.91 22.43
N PHE A 49 -18.84 22.63 21.14
CA PHE A 49 -18.45 23.52 20.05
C PHE A 49 -19.23 23.21 18.78
N ARG A 50 -19.56 24.24 18.01
CA ARG A 50 -20.20 24.12 16.70
C ARG A 50 -19.44 24.96 15.69
N SER A 51 -19.08 24.35 14.56
CA SER A 51 -18.38 25.06 13.49
C SER A 51 -19.25 26.18 12.92
N ASN A 52 -18.70 27.38 12.82
CA ASN A 52 -19.33 28.54 12.20
C ASN A 52 -18.25 29.39 11.51
N PRO A 53 -18.38 29.72 10.21
CA PRO A 53 -19.45 29.32 9.29
C PRO A 53 -19.47 27.81 8.97
N ALA A 54 -20.58 27.33 8.42
CA ALA A 54 -20.65 25.98 7.85
C ALA A 54 -19.67 25.85 6.67
N THR A 55 -19.09 24.66 6.49
CA THR A 55 -18.17 24.37 5.38
C THR A 55 -18.97 24.04 4.12
N PRO A 56 -18.91 24.83 3.04
CA PRO A 56 -19.57 24.47 1.79
C PRO A 56 -18.86 23.28 1.13
N THR A 57 -19.63 22.36 0.55
CA THR A 57 -19.05 21.32 -0.31
C THR A 57 -18.48 21.91 -1.58
N LEU A 58 -17.34 21.39 -2.00
CA LEU A 58 -16.74 21.70 -3.29
C LEU A 58 -17.32 20.76 -4.35
N ARG A 59 -17.82 21.31 -5.48
CA ARG A 59 -18.29 20.50 -6.62
C ARG A 59 -17.10 19.95 -7.38
N ILE A 60 -16.76 18.69 -7.13
CA ILE A 60 -15.65 17.99 -7.79
C ILE A 60 -16.07 17.55 -9.19
N ALA A 61 -17.27 16.98 -9.31
CA ALA A 61 -17.88 16.60 -10.58
C ALA A 61 -19.40 16.81 -10.52
N ASP A 62 -20.15 16.36 -11.53
CA ASP A 62 -21.58 16.69 -11.64
C ASP A 62 -22.43 16.18 -10.48
N LYS A 63 -22.19 14.94 -10.04
CA LYS A 63 -22.84 14.32 -8.88
C LYS A 63 -21.83 13.90 -7.82
N LEU A 64 -20.72 14.64 -7.71
CA LEU A 64 -19.70 14.42 -6.70
C LEU A 64 -19.33 15.76 -6.05
N HIS A 65 -19.75 15.91 -4.82
CA HIS A 65 -19.50 17.08 -3.98
C HIS A 65 -18.74 16.62 -2.73
N VAL A 66 -17.58 17.20 -2.46
CA VAL A 66 -16.72 16.76 -1.35
C VAL A 66 -16.47 17.93 -0.39
N ALA A 67 -16.49 17.65 0.91
CA ALA A 67 -16.05 18.59 1.93
C ALA A 67 -15.10 17.90 2.91
N VAL A 68 -14.03 18.59 3.28
CA VAL A 68 -13.36 18.38 4.56
C VAL A 68 -13.90 19.46 5.51
N ALA A 69 -14.94 19.13 6.26
CA ALA A 69 -15.57 20.03 7.20
C ALA A 69 -14.67 20.25 8.41
N LEU A 70 -14.56 21.50 8.88
CA LEU A 70 -13.65 21.87 9.97
C LEU A 70 -14.42 22.44 11.16
N ALA A 71 -14.22 21.86 12.33
CA ALA A 71 -14.46 22.51 13.61
C ALA A 71 -13.13 23.09 14.11
N ARG A 72 -12.84 24.32 13.68
CA ARG A 72 -11.63 25.07 14.04
C ARG A 72 -11.96 26.08 15.14
N MET A 73 -11.35 25.88 16.31
CA MET A 73 -11.41 26.82 17.42
C MET A 73 -10.33 27.90 17.23
N ALA A 74 -10.67 29.15 17.51
CA ALA A 74 -9.75 30.26 17.33
C ALA A 74 -8.49 30.10 18.24
N PRO A 75 -7.29 30.50 17.78
CA PRO A 75 -6.06 30.42 18.57
C PRO A 75 -6.15 31.12 19.93
N GLU A 76 -6.92 32.20 20.03
CA GLU A 76 -7.19 32.98 21.24
C GLU A 76 -8.35 32.43 22.09
N SER A 77 -9.12 31.48 21.58
CA SER A 77 -10.21 30.85 22.32
C SER A 77 -9.68 30.04 23.51
N ASN A 78 -10.32 30.18 24.66
CA ASN A 78 -10.07 29.33 25.84
C ASN A 78 -10.65 27.92 25.68
N LYS A 79 -11.46 27.66 24.64
CA LYS A 79 -11.95 26.32 24.33
C LYS A 79 -10.89 25.53 23.56
N GLN A 80 -10.59 24.33 24.04
CA GLN A 80 -9.77 23.33 23.35
C GLN A 80 -10.20 21.92 23.77
N LEU A 81 -9.99 20.96 22.89
CA LEU A 81 -10.16 19.55 23.18
C LEU A 81 -9.06 19.09 24.15
N VAL A 82 -9.47 18.33 25.17
CA VAL A 82 -8.60 17.88 26.25
C VAL A 82 -7.99 16.53 25.88
N PRO A 83 -6.66 16.35 26.04
CA PRO A 83 -5.98 15.06 25.88
C PRO A 83 -6.67 13.92 26.68
N GLY A 84 -6.71 12.72 26.11
CA GLY A 84 -7.31 11.55 26.76
C GLY A 84 -8.82 11.66 27.04
N THR A 85 -9.52 12.62 26.42
CA THR A 85 -10.97 12.79 26.56
C THR A 85 -11.70 12.33 25.29
N VAL A 86 -12.86 11.70 25.48
CA VAL A 86 -13.76 11.31 24.38
C VAL A 86 -14.61 12.49 23.96
N TYR A 87 -14.78 12.68 22.65
CA TYR A 87 -15.73 13.61 22.06
C TYR A 87 -16.61 12.91 21.04
N SER A 88 -17.90 13.21 21.05
CA SER A 88 -18.86 12.82 20.02
C SER A 88 -19.06 13.95 19.02
N TYR A 89 -19.39 13.61 17.78
CA TYR A 89 -19.71 14.60 16.75
C TYR A 89 -20.91 14.20 15.90
N ASP A 90 -21.61 15.20 15.37
CA ASP A 90 -22.63 15.03 14.34
C ASP A 90 -22.31 15.94 13.15
N LEU A 91 -22.79 15.55 11.97
CA LEU A 91 -22.75 16.36 10.75
C LEU A 91 -24.16 16.82 10.41
N THR A 92 -24.38 18.13 10.43
CA THR A 92 -25.58 18.73 9.85
C THR A 92 -25.28 19.14 8.40
N LEU A 93 -25.97 18.49 7.46
CA LEU A 93 -25.88 18.73 6.03
C LEU A 93 -27.10 19.53 5.59
N VAL A 94 -26.90 20.77 5.16
CA VAL A 94 -27.97 21.61 4.62
C VAL A 94 -27.89 21.61 3.10
N GLU A 95 -28.86 20.97 2.47
CA GLU A 95 -29.00 20.80 1.02
C GLU A 95 -30.22 21.61 0.53
N GLY A 96 -29.97 22.83 0.04
CA GLY A 96 -31.06 23.75 -0.28
C GLY A 96 -31.92 24.04 0.95
N ALA A 97 -33.21 23.68 0.90
CA ALA A 97 -34.12 23.81 2.05
C ALA A 97 -34.12 22.59 2.99
N ASN A 98 -33.52 21.47 2.57
CA ASN A 98 -33.52 20.24 3.36
C ASN A 98 -32.34 20.23 4.33
N THR A 99 -32.57 19.73 5.54
CA THR A 99 -31.52 19.54 6.54
C THR A 99 -31.46 18.07 6.93
N HIS A 100 -30.26 17.50 6.89
CA HIS A 100 -30.00 16.11 7.23
C HIS A 100 -28.95 16.03 8.34
N THR A 101 -29.15 15.14 9.30
CA THR A 101 -28.16 14.71 10.29
C THR A 101 -27.77 13.26 10.05
N LEU A 102 -26.72 12.76 10.73
CA LEU A 102 -26.40 11.34 10.67
C LEU A 102 -27.59 10.48 11.12
N GLY A 103 -28.33 10.94 12.14
CA GLY A 103 -29.55 10.30 12.63
C GLY A 103 -30.67 10.26 11.58
N SER A 104 -31.00 11.40 10.95
CA SER A 104 -32.07 11.45 9.94
C SER A 104 -31.77 10.63 8.69
N LEU A 105 -30.49 10.39 8.40
CA LEU A 105 -30.02 9.53 7.31
C LEU A 105 -30.01 8.04 7.68
N GLY A 106 -30.43 7.67 8.89
CA GLY A 106 -30.42 6.28 9.38
C GLY A 106 -29.02 5.74 9.66
N LEU A 107 -27.99 6.61 9.73
CA LEU A 107 -26.60 6.19 9.93
C LEU A 107 -26.29 5.77 11.37
N LEU A 108 -27.17 6.10 12.31
CA LEU A 108 -27.01 5.77 13.74
C LEU A 108 -27.75 4.48 14.13
N LYS A 109 -28.22 3.68 13.17
CA LYS A 109 -28.95 2.42 13.40
C LYS A 109 -28.26 1.25 12.73
N SER A 110 -28.39 0.05 13.29
CA SER A 110 -27.83 -1.18 12.71
C SER A 110 -28.83 -1.88 11.77
N THR A 111 -29.40 -1.09 10.87
CA THR A 111 -30.39 -1.54 9.89
C THR A 111 -29.99 -1.06 8.51
N PRO A 112 -30.44 -1.73 7.43
CA PRO A 112 -30.15 -1.25 6.09
C PRO A 112 -30.53 0.23 5.91
N THR A 113 -29.61 1.04 5.40
CA THR A 113 -29.80 2.49 5.20
C THR A 113 -29.73 2.85 3.73
N THR A 114 -30.54 3.83 3.34
CA THR A 114 -30.53 4.41 1.99
C THR A 114 -29.50 5.53 1.84
N ASN A 115 -28.82 5.93 2.92
CA ASN A 115 -27.88 7.07 2.94
C ASN A 115 -28.50 8.37 2.39
N GLY A 116 -29.78 8.62 2.65
CA GLY A 116 -30.52 9.78 2.14
C GLY A 116 -31.00 9.64 0.69
N GLY A 117 -31.01 8.42 0.14
CA GLY A 117 -31.60 8.08 -1.15
C GLY A 117 -32.96 7.36 -1.03
N PRO A 118 -33.54 6.92 -2.16
CA PRO A 118 -34.78 6.13 -2.17
C PRO A 118 -34.59 4.73 -1.56
N ALA A 119 -35.71 4.08 -1.20
CA ALA A 119 -35.72 2.77 -0.52
C ALA A 119 -34.96 1.65 -1.27
N SER A 120 -34.91 1.71 -2.61
CA SER A 120 -34.15 0.75 -3.44
C SER A 120 -32.63 0.81 -3.22
N LEU A 121 -32.12 1.87 -2.61
CA LEU A 121 -30.70 2.03 -2.25
C LEU A 121 -30.37 1.53 -0.84
N ALA A 122 -31.29 0.86 -0.14
CA ALA A 122 -30.99 0.29 1.17
C ALA A 122 -29.81 -0.70 1.09
N ARG A 123 -28.78 -0.49 1.91
CA ARG A 123 -27.60 -1.37 2.02
C ARG A 123 -27.33 -1.74 3.46
N PRO A 124 -26.77 -2.94 3.75
CA PRO A 124 -26.38 -3.34 5.10
C PRO A 124 -25.55 -2.25 5.78
N HIS A 125 -25.85 -1.93 7.03
CA HIS A 125 -25.19 -0.84 7.73
C HIS A 125 -25.15 -1.12 9.23
N LEU A 126 -24.16 -0.54 9.90
CA LEU A 126 -23.95 -0.64 11.34
C LEU A 126 -24.05 0.75 11.95
N ALA A 127 -24.68 0.87 13.12
CA ALA A 127 -24.78 2.14 13.82
C ALA A 127 -23.38 2.77 14.02
N LEU A 128 -23.17 3.97 13.47
CA LEU A 128 -21.84 4.61 13.49
C LEU A 128 -21.34 4.89 14.92
N GLY A 129 -22.22 5.10 15.90
CA GLY A 129 -21.84 5.29 17.31
C GLY A 129 -21.54 4.00 18.10
N TYR A 130 -21.43 2.85 17.42
CA TYR A 130 -21.37 1.48 17.97
C TYR A 130 -22.63 1.01 18.72
N VAL A 131 -23.34 1.93 19.36
CA VAL A 131 -24.63 1.73 20.01
C VAL A 131 -25.68 2.51 19.22
N GLU A 132 -26.88 1.94 19.07
CA GLU A 132 -27.95 2.62 18.33
C GLU A 132 -28.28 4.00 18.92
N ASP A 133 -28.54 4.93 18.02
CA ASP A 133 -28.81 6.36 18.26
C ASP A 133 -27.64 7.16 18.88
N PHE A 134 -26.52 6.53 19.26
CA PHE A 134 -25.33 7.27 19.67
C PHE A 134 -24.60 7.85 18.46
N LEU A 135 -24.04 9.05 18.65
CA LEU A 135 -23.18 9.69 17.67
C LEU A 135 -21.83 8.96 17.56
N PRO A 136 -21.16 8.99 16.39
CA PRO A 136 -19.75 8.60 16.32
C PRO A 136 -18.91 9.43 17.28
N SER A 137 -17.83 8.83 17.78
CA SER A 137 -16.97 9.42 18.82
C SER A 137 -15.51 9.07 18.60
N PHE A 138 -14.61 9.92 19.10
CA PHE A 138 -13.17 9.71 19.06
C PHE A 138 -12.53 10.11 20.40
N ALA A 139 -11.35 9.55 20.69
CA ALA A 139 -10.54 9.96 21.83
C ALA A 139 -9.40 10.86 21.35
N MET A 140 -9.15 11.95 22.07
CA MET A 140 -7.96 12.77 21.85
C MET A 140 -6.71 12.01 22.29
N PRO A 141 -5.58 12.11 21.56
CA PRO A 141 -4.31 11.55 22.01
C PRO A 141 -3.98 11.98 23.45
N PRO A 142 -3.53 11.06 24.32
CA PRO A 142 -3.27 11.36 25.72
C PRO A 142 -1.92 12.05 25.91
N ASP A 143 -1.73 12.72 27.04
CA ASP A 143 -0.49 13.44 27.39
C ASP A 143 0.70 12.53 27.70
N ARG A 144 0.44 11.22 27.87
CA ARG A 144 1.44 10.19 28.17
C ARG A 144 1.58 9.24 26.99
N LEU A 145 2.82 8.93 26.61
CA LEU A 145 3.08 7.98 25.53
C LEU A 145 2.59 6.57 25.85
N GLU A 146 2.64 6.15 27.12
CA GLU A 146 2.22 4.82 27.58
C GLU A 146 0.71 4.58 27.38
N ASP A 147 -0.05 5.66 27.31
CA ASP A 147 -1.49 5.66 27.08
C ASP A 147 -1.83 5.79 25.58
N LEU A 148 -0.86 6.18 24.74
CA LEU A 148 -1.06 6.32 23.30
C LEU A 148 -1.27 4.94 22.63
N ARG A 149 -2.25 4.88 21.73
CA ARG A 149 -2.58 3.71 20.91
C ARG A 149 -2.66 4.15 19.45
N LEU A 150 -1.71 3.69 18.65
CA LEU A 150 -1.70 3.91 17.20
C LEU A 150 -2.07 2.59 16.54
N VAL A 151 -2.96 2.62 15.55
CA VAL A 151 -3.21 1.47 14.68
C VAL A 151 -2.63 1.79 13.31
N TYR A 152 -1.97 0.81 12.70
CA TYR A 152 -1.26 0.98 11.45
C TYR A 152 -1.41 -0.24 10.53
N GLY A 153 -1.51 0.00 9.22
CA GLY A 153 -1.38 -1.02 8.19
C GLY A 153 -1.45 -0.49 6.76
N SER A 154 -1.15 -1.33 5.77
CA SER A 154 -1.25 -1.04 4.31
C SER A 154 -1.74 -2.25 3.51
N CYS A 155 -1.81 -2.12 2.18
CA CYS A 155 -2.08 -3.21 1.21
C CYS A 155 -3.46 -3.86 1.34
N ARG A 156 -4.51 -3.10 0.99
CA ARG A 156 -5.92 -3.53 1.11
C ARG A 156 -6.55 -3.88 -0.24
N ARG A 157 -6.02 -4.92 -0.91
CA ARG A 157 -6.53 -5.40 -2.20
C ARG A 157 -7.95 -6.01 -2.09
N PRO A 158 -8.99 -5.47 -2.77
CA PRO A 158 -10.37 -5.95 -2.62
C PRO A 158 -10.58 -7.41 -3.05
N VAL A 159 -9.99 -7.84 -4.16
CA VAL A 159 -10.13 -9.20 -4.68
C VAL A 159 -8.92 -10.03 -4.30
N ASN A 160 -8.94 -10.51 -3.06
CA ASN A 160 -7.92 -11.40 -2.51
C ASN A 160 -8.58 -12.45 -1.60
N GLU A 161 -7.95 -13.62 -1.49
CA GLU A 161 -8.44 -14.75 -0.70
C GLU A 161 -8.51 -14.49 0.81
N HIS A 162 -7.63 -13.63 1.33
CA HIS A 162 -7.59 -13.31 2.76
C HIS A 162 -8.77 -12.44 3.21
N PRO A 163 -9.21 -12.54 4.48
CA PRO A 163 -10.19 -11.62 5.05
C PRO A 163 -9.64 -10.19 5.15
N ASP A 164 -10.52 -9.19 5.23
CA ASP A 164 -10.14 -7.79 5.37
C ASP A 164 -9.79 -7.47 6.84
N ALA A 165 -8.50 -7.33 7.15
CA ALA A 165 -8.05 -7.05 8.51
C ALA A 165 -8.34 -5.61 8.98
N MET A 166 -8.61 -4.67 8.07
CA MET A 166 -9.05 -3.33 8.46
C MET A 166 -10.42 -3.37 9.15
N ALA A 167 -11.30 -4.29 8.74
CA ALA A 167 -12.59 -4.50 9.38
C ALA A 167 -12.47 -5.06 10.81
N MET A 168 -11.37 -5.73 11.15
CA MET A 168 -11.12 -6.26 12.49
C MET A 168 -10.75 -5.16 13.51
N ILE A 169 -10.34 -3.97 13.04
CA ILE A 169 -10.17 -2.79 13.93
C ILE A 169 -11.52 -2.40 14.55
N ASP A 170 -12.61 -2.57 13.81
CA ASP A 170 -13.96 -2.36 14.32
C ASP A 170 -14.28 -3.35 15.44
N ASP A 171 -13.91 -4.63 15.26
CA ASP A 171 -14.11 -5.69 16.25
C ASP A 171 -13.26 -5.45 17.51
N LEU A 172 -12.06 -4.89 17.37
CA LEU A 172 -11.22 -4.43 18.48
C LEU A 172 -11.91 -3.33 19.29
N ILE A 173 -12.55 -2.36 18.63
CA ILE A 173 -13.24 -1.27 19.31
C ILE A 173 -14.55 -1.74 19.94
N ALA A 174 -15.28 -2.62 19.25
CA ALA A 174 -16.60 -3.11 19.59
C ALA A 174 -16.59 -4.38 20.47
N ASP A 175 -15.44 -4.83 20.96
CA ASP A 175 -15.29 -6.10 21.67
C ASP A 175 -16.44 -6.29 22.69
N PRO A 176 -17.30 -7.31 22.52
CA PRO A 176 -18.42 -7.55 23.42
C PRO A 176 -18.01 -7.80 24.88
N ALA A 177 -16.79 -8.33 25.11
CA ALA A 177 -16.29 -8.62 26.45
C ALA A 177 -15.77 -7.36 27.15
N GLN A 178 -15.06 -6.50 26.42
CA GLN A 178 -14.48 -5.25 26.93
C GLN A 178 -14.51 -4.15 25.85
N PRO A 179 -15.65 -3.47 25.66
CA PRO A 179 -15.79 -2.50 24.57
C PRO A 179 -14.86 -1.31 24.78
N LEU A 180 -13.84 -1.19 23.93
CA LEU A 180 -12.84 -0.13 24.03
C LEU A 180 -13.43 1.25 23.74
N PHE A 181 -14.55 1.34 23.02
CA PHE A 181 -15.19 2.64 22.77
C PHE A 181 -15.57 3.40 24.06
N ASN A 182 -15.66 2.74 25.22
CA ASN A 182 -15.91 3.36 26.52
C ASN A 182 -14.62 3.79 27.25
N ASP A 183 -13.45 3.30 26.85
CA ASP A 183 -12.17 3.58 27.49
C ASP A 183 -11.33 4.52 26.57
N PRO A 184 -11.21 5.82 26.90
CA PRO A 184 -10.47 6.75 26.06
C PRO A 184 -9.00 6.38 25.87
N VAL A 185 -8.40 5.71 26.86
CA VAL A 185 -6.96 5.38 26.86
C VAL A 185 -6.67 4.12 26.06
N LYS A 186 -7.58 3.15 26.07
CA LYS A 186 -7.33 1.86 25.41
C LYS A 186 -7.77 1.80 23.96
N ARG A 187 -8.70 2.65 23.51
CA ARG A 187 -9.11 2.67 22.10
C ARG A 187 -8.05 3.30 21.18
N PRO A 188 -8.08 3.03 19.86
CA PRO A 188 -7.20 3.68 18.90
C PRO A 188 -7.35 5.21 18.88
N HIS A 189 -6.24 5.93 18.94
CA HIS A 189 -6.17 7.39 18.83
C HIS A 189 -5.85 7.86 17.41
N HIS A 190 -5.10 7.04 16.67
CA HIS A 190 -4.82 7.24 15.25
C HIS A 190 -4.95 5.91 14.51
N LEU A 191 -5.47 5.99 13.29
CA LEU A 191 -5.30 4.99 12.25
C LEU A 191 -4.38 5.60 11.20
N VAL A 192 -3.21 5.01 10.99
CA VAL A 192 -2.27 5.41 9.95
C VAL A 192 -2.32 4.37 8.85
N LEU A 193 -2.72 4.79 7.66
CA LEU A 193 -2.76 3.93 6.49
C LEU A 193 -1.50 4.18 5.65
N GLY A 194 -0.69 3.14 5.52
CA GLY A 194 0.68 3.21 5.03
C GLY A 194 0.84 3.22 3.51
N GLY A 195 -0.23 3.11 2.72
CA GLY A 195 -0.15 2.97 1.26
C GLY A 195 -1.07 1.85 0.75
N ASP A 196 -1.32 1.82 -0.56
CA ASP A 196 -2.19 0.84 -1.23
C ASP A 196 -3.62 0.81 -0.69
N GLN A 197 -4.23 2.00 -0.61
CA GLN A 197 -5.62 2.14 -0.17
C GLN A 197 -6.60 1.68 -1.24
N ILE A 198 -6.21 1.84 -2.50
CA ILE A 198 -6.81 1.24 -3.68
C ILE A 198 -5.73 0.49 -4.45
N TYR A 199 -6.15 -0.40 -5.34
CA TYR A 199 -5.31 -1.02 -6.36
C TYR A 199 -5.88 -0.57 -7.70
N ALA A 200 -5.31 0.49 -8.27
CA ALA A 200 -5.82 1.14 -9.49
C ALA A 200 -5.56 0.32 -10.75
N ASP A 201 -4.51 -0.48 -10.74
CA ASP A 201 -4.01 -1.32 -11.81
C ASP A 201 -4.50 -2.77 -11.75
N ASP A 202 -4.76 -3.26 -10.54
CA ASP A 202 -5.11 -4.67 -10.30
C ASP A 202 -6.57 -4.88 -9.84
N LEU A 203 -7.50 -4.58 -10.76
CA LEU A 203 -8.92 -4.88 -10.59
C LEU A 203 -9.28 -6.21 -11.28
N TRP A 204 -10.20 -6.94 -10.66
CA TRP A 204 -10.94 -7.97 -11.40
C TRP A 204 -11.84 -7.30 -12.45
N ALA A 205 -11.95 -7.88 -13.65
CA ALA A 205 -12.79 -7.33 -14.72
C ALA A 205 -14.25 -7.08 -14.27
N GLY A 206 -14.83 -7.98 -13.47
CA GLY A 206 -16.16 -7.77 -12.89
C GLY A 206 -16.23 -6.58 -11.93
N GLN A 207 -15.14 -6.25 -11.22
CA GLN A 207 -15.07 -5.05 -10.38
C GLN A 207 -15.08 -3.78 -11.25
N LEU A 208 -14.32 -3.74 -12.33
CA LEU A 208 -14.31 -2.58 -13.22
C LEU A 208 -15.68 -2.36 -13.89
N MET A 209 -16.40 -3.44 -14.20
CA MET A 209 -17.78 -3.37 -14.70
C MET A 209 -18.77 -2.78 -13.67
N LEU A 210 -18.44 -2.80 -12.38
CA LEU A 210 -19.21 -2.13 -11.33
C LEU A 210 -18.76 -0.67 -11.11
N VAL A 211 -17.45 -0.42 -11.21
CA VAL A 211 -16.84 0.90 -10.99
C VAL A 211 -17.14 1.86 -12.16
N SER A 212 -17.03 1.40 -13.41
CA SER A 212 -17.14 2.26 -14.59
C SER A 212 -18.54 2.90 -14.76
N PRO A 213 -19.67 2.20 -14.56
CA PRO A 213 -20.99 2.86 -14.56
C PRO A 213 -21.16 3.90 -13.45
N LEU A 214 -20.59 3.65 -12.26
CA LEU A 214 -20.60 4.64 -11.17
C LEU A 214 -19.75 5.86 -11.54
N ALA A 215 -18.58 5.66 -12.15
CA ALA A 215 -17.72 6.73 -12.64
C ALA A 215 -18.48 7.68 -13.58
N LEU A 216 -19.15 7.12 -14.59
CA LEU A 216 -19.98 7.87 -15.54
C LEU A 216 -21.12 8.63 -14.87
N GLU A 217 -21.73 8.05 -13.84
CA GLU A 217 -22.80 8.70 -13.07
C GLU A 217 -22.26 9.90 -12.26
N LEU A 218 -21.07 9.79 -11.67
CA LEU A 218 -20.45 10.84 -10.86
C LEU A 218 -20.01 12.04 -11.71
N VAL A 219 -19.38 11.79 -12.86
CA VAL A 219 -18.90 12.86 -13.76
C VAL A 219 -19.97 13.38 -14.71
N GLY A 220 -20.94 12.54 -15.05
CA GLY A 220 -22.07 12.82 -15.92
C GLY A 220 -21.81 12.58 -17.41
N THR A 221 -22.88 12.58 -18.21
CA THR A 221 -22.86 12.43 -19.68
C THR A 221 -23.58 13.59 -20.37
N TRP A 222 -23.26 13.91 -21.63
CA TRP A 222 -23.91 14.96 -22.43
C TRP A 222 -24.45 14.41 -23.75
N ARG A 223 -25.42 15.09 -24.36
CA ARG A 223 -26.09 14.62 -25.58
C ARG A 223 -25.41 15.11 -26.86
N GLN A 224 -24.87 14.21 -27.65
CA GLN A 224 -24.35 14.44 -29.00
C GLN A 224 -25.44 15.06 -29.92
N LYS A 225 -25.05 16.03 -30.75
CA LYS A 225 -25.99 16.73 -31.65
C LYS A 225 -26.76 15.76 -32.56
N ARG A 226 -28.00 16.16 -32.85
CA ARG A 226 -29.20 15.40 -33.24
C ARG A 226 -29.17 14.80 -34.66
N THR A 227 -28.28 13.82 -34.94
CA THR A 227 -28.38 12.97 -36.16
C THR A 227 -28.39 11.45 -35.87
N ALA A 228 -28.19 11.01 -34.62
CA ALA A 228 -28.26 9.61 -34.21
C ALA A 228 -29.56 9.29 -33.43
N PRO A 229 -30.08 8.04 -33.45
CA PRO A 229 -31.26 7.61 -32.68
C PRO A 229 -31.15 7.91 -31.18
N LEU A 230 -32.29 8.17 -30.53
CA LEU A 230 -32.42 8.83 -29.21
C LEU A 230 -31.66 8.19 -28.03
N ALA A 231 -31.38 6.89 -28.04
CA ALA A 231 -30.69 6.20 -26.94
C ALA A 231 -29.15 6.22 -27.08
N ASP A 232 -28.62 6.29 -28.30
CA ASP A 232 -27.17 6.23 -28.61
C ASP A 232 -26.51 7.62 -28.65
N SER A 233 -27.19 8.63 -28.11
CA SER A 233 -26.78 10.03 -28.24
C SER A 233 -26.07 10.60 -27.01
N PHE A 234 -25.80 9.82 -25.94
CA PHE A 234 -25.12 10.33 -24.75
C PHE A 234 -23.65 9.90 -24.68
N VAL A 235 -22.74 10.85 -24.47
CA VAL A 235 -21.28 10.64 -24.38
C VAL A 235 -20.79 11.05 -22.99
N SER A 236 -19.81 10.33 -22.44
CA SER A 236 -19.14 10.71 -21.19
C SER A 236 -18.60 12.14 -21.27
N VAL A 237 -18.73 12.90 -20.19
CA VAL A 237 -18.06 14.21 -20.03
C VAL A 237 -16.55 14.04 -19.95
N GLU A 238 -16.08 12.93 -19.39
CA GLU A 238 -14.66 12.68 -19.29
C GLU A 238 -14.16 11.91 -20.52
N THR A 239 -13.19 12.52 -21.20
CA THR A 239 -12.51 11.92 -22.35
C THR A 239 -11.02 11.78 -22.09
N LEU A 240 -10.42 10.73 -22.65
CA LEU A 240 -8.99 10.46 -22.62
C LEU A 240 -8.38 10.75 -24.00
N PRO A 241 -7.21 11.42 -24.04
CA PRO A 241 -6.53 11.69 -25.30
C PRO A 241 -5.84 10.42 -25.80
N VAL A 242 -6.41 9.79 -26.83
CA VAL A 242 -5.88 8.54 -27.41
C VAL A 242 -5.92 8.63 -28.93
N ASP A 243 -4.84 8.23 -29.61
CA ASP A 243 -4.89 8.01 -31.06
C ASP A 243 -5.65 6.72 -31.36
N ARG A 244 -6.81 6.84 -32.04
CA ARG A 244 -7.69 5.71 -32.38
C ARG A 244 -6.98 4.62 -33.19
N LYS A 245 -5.97 4.97 -34.00
CA LYS A 245 -5.19 3.97 -34.74
C LYS A 245 -4.40 3.06 -33.81
N ASN A 246 -3.99 3.57 -32.65
CA ASN A 246 -3.19 2.84 -31.67
C ASN A 246 -4.02 1.92 -30.77
N LEU A 247 -5.36 2.07 -30.72
CA LEU A 247 -6.24 1.17 -29.97
C LEU A 247 -6.37 -0.21 -30.61
N THR A 248 -6.25 -0.30 -31.95
CA THR A 248 -6.49 -1.53 -32.73
C THR A 248 -5.25 -2.04 -33.47
N ALA A 249 -4.13 -1.33 -33.42
CA ALA A 249 -2.92 -1.69 -34.16
C ALA A 249 -2.24 -2.95 -33.60
N THR A 250 -2.05 -3.96 -34.46
CA THR A 250 -1.30 -5.19 -34.18
C THR A 250 0.19 -5.09 -34.52
N ASN A 251 0.63 -3.98 -35.15
CA ASN A 251 1.97 -3.81 -35.72
C ASN A 251 3.06 -3.50 -34.67
N SER A 252 4.30 -3.85 -35.03
CA SER A 252 5.51 -3.80 -34.18
C SER A 252 6.31 -2.49 -34.23
N GLU A 253 5.77 -1.41 -34.80
CA GLU A 253 6.52 -0.14 -34.97
C GLU A 253 6.49 0.75 -33.71
N ASP A 254 7.61 1.44 -33.47
CA ASP A 254 8.02 2.05 -32.19
C ASP A 254 7.29 3.37 -31.82
N PRO A 255 6.51 3.43 -30.71
CA PRO A 255 5.87 4.65 -30.24
C PRO A 255 6.84 5.76 -29.77
N ILE A 256 8.11 5.47 -29.45
CA ILE A 256 9.07 6.49 -28.98
C ILE A 256 9.36 7.56 -30.04
N ASN A 257 9.32 7.18 -31.33
CA ASN A 257 9.49 8.12 -32.44
C ASN A 257 8.19 8.89 -32.77
N HIS A 258 7.06 8.46 -32.18
CA HIS A 258 5.72 9.00 -32.43
C HIS A 258 4.86 8.97 -31.14
N PRO A 259 5.23 9.72 -30.07
CA PRO A 259 4.60 9.62 -28.75
C PRO A 259 3.09 9.95 -28.73
N ASP A 260 2.61 10.63 -29.78
CA ASP A 260 1.19 10.99 -30.00
C ASP A 260 0.63 10.47 -31.34
N GLY A 261 1.31 9.52 -32.00
CA GLY A 261 0.75 8.76 -33.13
C GLY A 261 1.44 8.85 -34.50
N TRP A 262 1.31 7.75 -35.24
CA TRP A 262 1.74 7.47 -36.61
C TRP A 262 0.73 8.04 -37.64
N GLY A 263 0.40 9.33 -37.55
CA GLY A 263 -0.51 9.95 -38.51
C GLY A 263 -0.75 11.45 -38.35
N PRO A 264 -1.17 12.15 -39.43
CA PRO A 264 -1.52 13.56 -39.38
C PRO A 264 -2.87 13.74 -38.65
N GLY A 265 -2.85 14.25 -37.41
CA GLY A 265 -4.07 14.58 -36.66
C GLY A 265 -3.94 14.70 -35.13
N GLY A 266 -2.94 14.06 -34.51
CA GLY A 266 -2.77 14.05 -33.06
C GLY A 266 -3.80 13.17 -32.31
N PRO A 267 -3.74 13.12 -30.96
CA PRO A 267 -4.62 12.26 -30.17
C PRO A 267 -6.08 12.74 -30.25
N THR A 268 -7.01 11.80 -30.35
CA THR A 268 -8.45 12.09 -30.36
C THR A 268 -9.02 11.92 -28.94
N PRO A 269 -9.85 12.84 -28.45
CA PRO A 269 -10.59 12.62 -27.21
C PRO A 269 -11.59 11.45 -27.35
N ILE A 270 -11.45 10.43 -26.51
CA ILE A 270 -12.34 9.25 -26.48
C ILE A 270 -12.97 9.15 -25.10
N ALA A 271 -14.29 8.96 -25.03
CA ALA A 271 -14.99 8.78 -23.77
C ALA A 271 -14.39 7.60 -22.97
N CYS A 272 -14.03 7.83 -21.71
CA CYS A 272 -13.61 6.72 -20.86
C CYS A 272 -14.83 5.92 -20.40
N SER A 273 -15.10 4.79 -21.06
CA SER A 273 -16.20 3.88 -20.75
C SER A 273 -15.86 2.45 -21.18
N LEU A 274 -16.71 1.48 -20.81
CA LEU A 274 -16.47 0.06 -21.10
C LEU A 274 -16.51 -0.31 -22.59
N ASP A 275 -17.04 0.56 -23.46
CA ASP A 275 -17.07 0.32 -24.91
C ASP A 275 -15.67 0.53 -25.55
N PRO A 276 -15.06 1.73 -25.51
CA PRO A 276 -13.70 1.94 -26.01
C PRO A 276 -12.60 1.36 -25.11
N PHE A 277 -12.88 1.15 -23.81
CA PHE A 277 -11.93 0.60 -22.84
C PHE A 277 -12.57 -0.54 -22.02
N PRO A 278 -12.76 -1.72 -22.64
CA PRO A 278 -13.41 -2.85 -21.99
C PRO A 278 -12.61 -3.36 -20.79
N ALA A 279 -13.34 -3.89 -19.80
CA ALA A 279 -12.75 -4.51 -18.63
C ALA A 279 -11.97 -5.78 -19.03
N GLY A 280 -10.83 -6.02 -18.36
CA GLY A 280 -9.96 -7.17 -18.63
C GLY A 280 -9.15 -7.08 -19.93
N ARG A 281 -9.05 -5.90 -20.56
CA ARG A 281 -8.35 -5.67 -21.83
C ARG A 281 -7.68 -4.31 -21.95
N ARG A 282 -7.30 -3.70 -20.82
CA ARG A 282 -6.67 -2.37 -20.79
C ARG A 282 -5.14 -2.42 -20.80
N LYS A 283 -4.55 -3.61 -20.58
CA LYS A 283 -3.10 -3.78 -20.44
C LYS A 283 -2.32 -3.42 -21.69
N SER A 284 -2.83 -3.81 -22.87
CA SER A 284 -2.16 -3.49 -24.14
C SER A 284 -2.04 -1.97 -24.35
N GLN A 285 -3.09 -1.22 -24.02
CA GLN A 285 -3.15 0.24 -24.13
C GLN A 285 -2.21 0.89 -23.12
N LEU A 286 -2.14 0.39 -21.89
CA LEU A 286 -1.17 0.85 -20.89
C LEU A 286 0.27 0.70 -21.39
N MET A 287 0.63 -0.52 -21.81
CA MET A 287 2.02 -0.83 -22.19
C MET A 287 2.42 -0.16 -23.51
N ARG A 288 1.51 -0.07 -24.48
CA ARG A 288 1.82 0.43 -25.83
C ARG A 288 1.58 1.93 -25.97
N VAL A 289 0.49 2.45 -25.42
CA VAL A 289 0.06 3.85 -25.61
C VAL A 289 0.47 4.72 -24.43
N ALA A 290 0.24 4.26 -23.20
CA ALA A 290 0.66 5.00 -22.00
C ALA A 290 2.16 4.81 -21.66
N GLN A 291 2.82 3.82 -22.28
CA GLN A 291 4.23 3.47 -22.07
C GLN A 291 4.56 3.06 -20.62
N MET A 292 3.55 2.62 -19.87
CA MET A 292 3.75 2.00 -18.56
C MET A 292 4.35 0.60 -18.72
N THR A 293 4.81 0.03 -17.62
CA THR A 293 5.49 -1.26 -17.45
C THR A 293 4.80 -2.24 -16.51
N THR A 294 3.70 -1.84 -15.87
CA THR A 294 2.93 -2.71 -14.95
C THR A 294 2.64 -4.10 -15.55
N THR A 295 2.89 -5.13 -14.73
CA THR A 295 2.56 -6.54 -15.01
C THR A 295 1.08 -6.82 -14.77
N ASP A 296 0.42 -6.00 -13.95
CA ASP A 296 -1.01 -5.93 -13.82
C ASP A 296 -1.59 -4.93 -14.86
N GLY A 297 -2.86 -4.57 -14.76
CA GLY A 297 -3.45 -3.57 -15.67
C GLY A 297 -4.46 -4.08 -16.69
N GLU A 298 -4.87 -5.35 -16.64
CA GLU A 298 -5.97 -5.85 -17.49
C GLU A 298 -7.27 -5.06 -17.25
N SER A 299 -7.51 -4.59 -16.02
CA SER A 299 -8.69 -3.78 -15.67
C SER A 299 -8.34 -2.48 -14.96
N HIS A 300 -7.24 -1.84 -15.36
CA HIS A 300 -6.76 -0.60 -14.78
C HIS A 300 -7.77 0.55 -14.91
N VAL A 301 -7.88 1.40 -13.89
CA VAL A 301 -8.71 2.63 -13.94
C VAL A 301 -7.96 3.75 -14.66
N PHE A 302 -8.59 4.43 -15.64
CA PHE A 302 -7.90 5.46 -16.43
C PHE A 302 -8.39 6.88 -16.13
N SER A 303 -9.68 7.00 -15.87
CA SER A 303 -10.36 8.29 -15.70
C SER A 303 -10.42 8.71 -14.24
N PHE A 304 -10.45 10.02 -13.99
CA PHE A 304 -10.73 10.59 -12.67
C PHE A 304 -12.03 10.02 -12.10
N GLY A 305 -13.08 9.89 -12.92
CA GLY A 305 -14.34 9.26 -12.51
C GLY A 305 -14.15 7.83 -12.00
N GLU A 306 -13.34 7.01 -12.68
CA GLU A 306 -13.06 5.64 -12.26
C GLU A 306 -12.24 5.58 -10.96
N PHE A 307 -11.22 6.43 -10.81
CA PHE A 307 -10.49 6.58 -9.54
C PHE A 307 -11.42 7.00 -8.41
N ALA A 308 -12.26 8.02 -8.62
CA ALA A 308 -13.21 8.50 -7.62
C ALA A 308 -14.23 7.42 -7.22
N ALA A 309 -14.78 6.69 -8.19
CA ALA A 309 -15.67 5.57 -7.93
C ALA A 309 -14.98 4.44 -7.15
N LEU A 310 -13.71 4.15 -7.45
CA LEU A 310 -12.91 3.17 -6.73
C LEU A 310 -12.71 3.59 -5.26
N TYR A 311 -12.28 4.84 -5.00
CA TYR A 311 -12.15 5.36 -3.63
C TYR A 311 -13.46 5.29 -2.82
N LEU A 312 -14.57 5.70 -3.42
CA LEU A 312 -15.88 5.65 -2.75
C LEU A 312 -16.28 4.22 -2.38
N THR A 313 -15.99 3.25 -3.26
CA THR A 313 -16.39 1.86 -3.10
C THR A 313 -15.49 1.07 -2.16
N VAL A 314 -14.23 1.45 -1.96
CA VAL A 314 -13.36 0.79 -0.97
C VAL A 314 -13.61 1.24 0.47
N TRP A 315 -14.19 2.42 0.69
CA TRP A 315 -14.47 2.94 2.05
C TRP A 315 -15.93 2.79 2.48
N SER A 316 -16.85 2.61 1.53
CA SER A 316 -18.28 2.62 1.78
C SER A 316 -19.01 1.68 0.84
N ASN A 317 -20.02 0.98 1.36
CA ASN A 317 -20.93 0.19 0.56
C ASN A 317 -22.10 1.01 -0.03
N ALA A 318 -22.18 2.31 0.24
CA ALA A 318 -23.32 3.16 -0.13
C ALA A 318 -23.59 3.24 -1.64
N CYS A 319 -22.53 3.23 -2.45
CA CYS A 319 -22.63 3.32 -3.91
C CYS A 319 -22.63 1.95 -4.62
N TRP A 320 -22.50 0.85 -3.87
CA TRP A 320 -22.46 -0.48 -4.47
C TRP A 320 -23.86 -0.90 -4.93
N PRO A 321 -23.98 -1.56 -6.10
CA PRO A 321 -25.16 -2.37 -6.39
C PRO A 321 -25.21 -3.60 -5.47
N LEU A 322 -26.41 -4.14 -5.27
CA LEU A 322 -26.55 -5.38 -4.47
C LEU A 322 -25.84 -6.54 -5.17
N PRO A 323 -25.28 -7.53 -4.45
CA PRO A 323 -24.57 -8.65 -5.06
C PRO A 323 -25.36 -9.42 -6.14
N ALA A 324 -26.69 -9.47 -6.01
CA ALA A 324 -27.56 -10.09 -7.02
C ALA A 324 -27.59 -9.35 -8.38
N GLN A 325 -27.07 -8.12 -8.44
CA GLN A 325 -26.98 -7.28 -9.63
C GLN A 325 -25.57 -7.24 -10.21
N TRP A 326 -24.62 -7.99 -9.64
CA TRP A 326 -23.24 -8.01 -10.12
C TRP A 326 -23.11 -8.84 -11.41
N PRO A 327 -22.09 -8.57 -12.24
CA PRO A 327 -21.92 -9.24 -13.52
C PRO A 327 -21.81 -10.77 -13.42
N THR A 328 -22.48 -11.48 -14.32
CA THR A 328 -22.37 -12.95 -14.43
C THR A 328 -21.04 -13.36 -15.07
N ALA A 329 -20.68 -14.64 -14.98
CA ALA A 329 -19.50 -15.18 -15.65
C ALA A 329 -19.53 -14.93 -17.17
N GLN A 330 -20.69 -15.08 -17.80
CA GLN A 330 -20.88 -14.83 -19.24
C GLN A 330 -20.68 -13.36 -19.60
N GLN A 331 -21.07 -12.43 -18.73
CA GLN A 331 -20.87 -11.00 -18.95
C GLN A 331 -19.40 -10.58 -18.78
N VAL A 332 -18.65 -11.24 -17.88
CA VAL A 332 -17.23 -10.94 -17.62
C VAL A 332 -16.30 -11.61 -18.64
N TYR A 333 -16.64 -12.83 -19.08
CA TYR A 333 -15.74 -13.71 -19.87
C TYR A 333 -16.35 -14.18 -21.21
N ALA A 334 -17.16 -13.35 -21.88
CA ALA A 334 -17.97 -13.74 -23.05
C ALA A 334 -17.24 -14.62 -24.10
N PRO A 335 -17.89 -15.70 -24.60
CA PRO A 335 -17.24 -16.75 -25.41
C PRO A 335 -16.88 -16.37 -26.85
N ASP A 336 -17.61 -15.45 -27.48
CA ASP A 336 -17.49 -15.12 -28.92
C ASP A 336 -16.43 -14.06 -29.24
N ASP A 337 -15.59 -13.71 -28.26
CA ASP A 337 -14.60 -12.68 -28.46
C ASP A 337 -13.24 -13.25 -28.90
N PRO A 338 -12.77 -12.98 -30.14
CA PRO A 338 -11.51 -13.50 -30.66
C PRO A 338 -10.27 -12.99 -29.90
N MET A 339 -10.45 -12.03 -28.99
CA MET A 339 -9.45 -11.47 -28.06
C MET A 339 -9.94 -11.54 -26.59
N GLY A 340 -10.80 -12.52 -26.25
CA GLY A 340 -11.17 -12.77 -24.84
C GLY A 340 -9.92 -12.82 -23.95
N PRO A 341 -9.99 -12.39 -22.67
CA PRO A 341 -8.81 -12.27 -21.82
C PRO A 341 -8.00 -13.54 -21.97
N THR A 342 -6.82 -13.42 -22.59
CA THR A 342 -5.93 -14.55 -22.72
C THR A 342 -5.79 -15.09 -21.31
N PRO A 343 -5.96 -16.41 -21.08
CA PRO A 343 -5.59 -16.97 -19.81
C PRO A 343 -4.12 -16.58 -19.61
N SER A 344 -3.84 -15.55 -18.81
CA SER A 344 -2.59 -15.49 -18.08
C SER A 344 -2.45 -16.89 -17.50
N ALA A 345 -1.32 -17.55 -17.81
CA ALA A 345 -1.04 -18.93 -17.45
C ALA A 345 -1.70 -19.29 -16.12
N PRO A 346 -2.32 -20.49 -16.00
CA PRO A 346 -3.19 -20.84 -14.87
C PRO A 346 -2.60 -20.24 -13.60
N GLU A 347 -3.33 -19.29 -12.99
CA GLU A 347 -3.08 -18.90 -11.59
C GLU A 347 -3.10 -20.24 -10.86
N TYR A 348 -1.88 -20.71 -10.56
CA TYR A 348 -1.54 -22.11 -10.37
C TYR A 348 -2.62 -22.74 -9.50
N GLU A 349 -3.30 -23.78 -10.02
CA GLU A 349 -4.16 -24.61 -9.18
C GLU A 349 -3.36 -24.87 -7.90
N ARG A 350 -3.93 -24.48 -6.75
CA ARG A 350 -3.37 -24.85 -5.45
C ARG A 350 -2.94 -26.31 -5.60
N PRO A 351 -1.68 -26.69 -5.31
CA PRO A 351 -1.43 -28.10 -5.05
C PRO A 351 -2.48 -28.46 -4.01
N ARG A 352 -3.41 -29.38 -4.35
CA ARG A 352 -4.36 -29.90 -3.38
C ARG A 352 -3.54 -30.19 -2.13
N LYS A 353 -4.00 -29.69 -0.98
CA LYS A 353 -3.38 -29.95 0.31
C LYS A 353 -2.87 -31.39 0.30
N TRP A 354 -1.56 -31.58 0.41
CA TRP A 354 -0.95 -32.91 0.62
C TRP A 354 -1.47 -33.57 1.91
N ASN A 355 -2.23 -32.83 2.72
CA ASN A 355 -2.91 -33.29 3.92
C ASN A 355 -4.21 -34.05 3.59
N ALA A 356 -4.10 -35.22 2.96
CA ALA A 356 -5.09 -36.30 3.02
C ALA A 356 -4.61 -37.58 2.31
N LEU A 357 -3.36 -38.00 2.55
CA LEU A 357 -2.95 -39.37 2.21
C LEU A 357 -2.77 -40.13 3.52
N SER A 358 -3.87 -40.68 4.04
CA SER A 358 -3.75 -41.86 4.88
C SER A 358 -3.42 -43.04 3.97
N ALA A 359 -2.70 -44.04 4.48
CA ALA A 359 -2.32 -45.22 3.72
C ALA A 359 -3.54 -46.05 3.23
N ASP A 360 -4.74 -45.74 3.71
CA ASP A 360 -6.00 -46.39 3.36
C ASP A 360 -6.81 -45.62 2.28
N ASP A 361 -6.36 -44.45 1.83
CA ASP A 361 -7.04 -43.59 0.84
C ASP A 361 -6.53 -43.75 -0.61
N VAL A 362 -6.03 -44.95 -0.99
CA VAL A 362 -5.87 -45.28 -2.42
C VAL A 362 -7.24 -45.66 -3.00
N GLY A 363 -8.16 -44.70 -2.97
CA GLY A 363 -9.31 -44.66 -3.88
C GLY A 363 -8.84 -44.48 -5.33
N PRO A 364 -9.75 -44.63 -6.31
CA PRO A 364 -9.38 -44.59 -7.72
C PRO A 364 -8.67 -43.28 -8.05
N VAL A 365 -7.63 -43.39 -8.88
CA VAL A 365 -6.78 -42.32 -9.42
C VAL A 365 -7.55 -41.01 -9.62
N PRO A 366 -7.00 -39.84 -9.21
CA PRO A 366 -7.64 -38.55 -9.41
C PRO A 366 -8.05 -38.33 -10.88
N SER A 367 -9.24 -37.77 -11.09
CA SER A 367 -9.78 -37.38 -12.40
C SER A 367 -8.84 -36.54 -13.27
N ASP A 368 -7.81 -35.94 -12.66
CA ASP A 368 -6.83 -35.08 -13.33
C ASP A 368 -5.81 -35.87 -14.18
N PHE A 369 -5.81 -37.22 -14.10
CA PHE A 369 -5.07 -38.11 -15.00
C PHE A 369 -5.90 -38.60 -16.20
N TYR A 370 -7.22 -38.37 -16.19
CA TYR A 370 -8.11 -38.68 -17.31
C TYR A 370 -8.48 -37.37 -18.00
N ASP A 371 -7.84 -37.06 -19.12
CA ASP A 371 -8.30 -35.96 -19.96
C ASP A 371 -9.58 -36.41 -20.67
N PRO A 372 -10.77 -35.89 -20.29
CA PRO A 372 -12.04 -36.33 -20.89
C PRO A 372 -12.14 -35.97 -22.37
N CYS A 373 -11.25 -35.09 -22.86
CA CYS A 373 -11.17 -34.74 -24.28
C CYS A 373 -10.24 -35.67 -25.08
N LYS A 374 -9.50 -36.59 -24.42
CA LYS A 374 -8.54 -37.48 -25.07
C LYS A 374 -9.25 -38.59 -25.84
N GLY A 375 -9.03 -38.64 -27.15
CA GLY A 375 -9.58 -39.67 -28.04
C GLY A 375 -10.94 -39.31 -28.67
N LEU A 376 -11.44 -38.08 -28.46
CA LEU A 376 -12.59 -37.52 -29.17
C LEU A 376 -12.23 -37.18 -30.62
N LYS A 377 -13.23 -37.21 -31.51
CA LYS A 377 -13.10 -36.71 -32.89
C LYS A 377 -13.06 -35.18 -32.90
N ASP A 378 -12.56 -34.57 -33.97
CA ASP A 378 -12.30 -33.11 -34.03
C ASP A 378 -13.49 -32.23 -33.61
N ASP A 379 -14.71 -32.58 -34.01
CA ASP A 379 -15.95 -31.87 -33.65
C ASP A 379 -16.35 -32.05 -32.17
N GLU A 380 -16.20 -33.25 -31.64
CA GLU A 380 -16.44 -33.56 -30.23
C GLU A 380 -15.34 -32.99 -29.32
N LEU A 381 -14.10 -32.94 -29.81
CA LEU A 381 -12.92 -32.38 -29.15
C LEU A 381 -13.07 -30.87 -28.98
N ASP A 382 -13.48 -30.16 -30.03
CA ASP A 382 -13.71 -28.72 -29.99
C ASP A 382 -14.81 -28.35 -28.97
N LEU A 383 -15.92 -29.09 -28.97
CA LEU A 383 -16.99 -28.93 -27.97
C LEU A 383 -16.50 -29.22 -26.55
N CYS A 384 -15.70 -30.28 -26.36
CA CYS A 384 -15.13 -30.63 -25.06
C CYS A 384 -14.17 -29.55 -24.53
N VAL A 385 -13.29 -29.03 -25.40
CA VAL A 385 -12.34 -27.95 -25.07
C VAL A 385 -13.08 -26.66 -24.72
N GLN A 386 -14.11 -26.29 -25.49
CA GLN A 386 -14.96 -25.13 -25.21
C GLN A 386 -15.69 -25.27 -23.88
N ALA A 387 -16.32 -26.42 -23.62
CA ALA A 387 -17.01 -26.70 -22.36
C ALA A 387 -16.06 -26.64 -21.15
N ARG A 388 -14.84 -27.21 -21.27
CA ARG A 388 -13.80 -27.15 -20.23
C ARG A 388 -13.32 -25.72 -19.99
N ARG A 389 -13.13 -24.93 -21.05
CA ARG A 389 -12.77 -23.52 -20.96
C ARG A 389 -13.86 -22.75 -20.21
N GLN A 390 -15.13 -22.97 -20.57
CA GLN A 390 -16.27 -22.32 -19.94
C GLN A 390 -16.37 -22.66 -18.45
N LEU A 391 -16.26 -23.94 -18.09
CA LEU A 391 -16.27 -24.38 -16.68
C LEU A 391 -15.14 -23.73 -15.86
N ARG A 392 -13.92 -23.63 -16.41
CA ARG A 392 -12.80 -22.96 -15.75
C ARG A 392 -13.05 -21.47 -15.54
N LEU A 393 -13.63 -20.79 -16.53
CA LEU A 393 -13.99 -19.37 -16.43
C LEU A 393 -15.08 -19.14 -15.38
N GLU A 394 -16.08 -20.01 -15.31
CA GLU A 394 -17.13 -19.97 -14.29
C GLU A 394 -16.58 -20.22 -12.88
N GLN A 395 -15.68 -21.19 -12.71
CA GLN A 395 -15.00 -21.42 -11.44
C GLN A 395 -14.14 -20.22 -11.03
N ARG A 396 -13.39 -19.63 -11.97
CA ARG A 396 -12.58 -18.42 -11.72
C ARG A 396 -13.47 -17.24 -11.34
N HIS A 397 -14.58 -17.05 -12.05
CA HIS A 397 -15.59 -16.03 -11.75
C HIS A 397 -16.09 -16.19 -10.32
N GLN A 398 -16.53 -17.39 -9.95
CA GLN A 398 -17.10 -17.67 -8.65
C GLN A 398 -16.12 -17.36 -7.52
N VAL A 399 -14.84 -17.73 -7.67
CA VAL A 399 -13.79 -17.42 -6.68
C VAL A 399 -13.61 -15.91 -6.51
N LYS A 400 -13.47 -15.15 -7.61
CA LYS A 400 -13.27 -13.69 -7.56
C LYS A 400 -14.53 -12.98 -7.05
N PHE A 401 -15.72 -13.47 -7.42
CA PHE A 401 -17.01 -13.02 -6.92
C PHE A 401 -17.12 -13.18 -5.40
N ASP A 402 -16.80 -14.36 -4.86
CA ASP A 402 -16.88 -14.63 -3.42
C ASP A 402 -15.85 -13.81 -2.64
N GLN A 403 -14.64 -13.62 -3.18
CA GLN A 403 -13.63 -12.73 -2.60
C GLN A 403 -14.12 -11.28 -2.51
N MET A 404 -14.73 -10.78 -3.59
CA MET A 404 -15.31 -9.44 -3.63
C MET A 404 -16.50 -9.30 -2.70
N LYS A 405 -17.37 -10.30 -2.64
CA LYS A 405 -18.55 -10.31 -1.76
C LYS A 405 -18.14 -10.20 -0.30
N ARG A 406 -17.12 -10.95 0.13
CA ARG A 406 -16.56 -10.84 1.49
C ARG A 406 -15.99 -9.44 1.78
N PHE A 407 -15.36 -8.81 0.79
CA PHE A 407 -14.88 -7.43 0.93
C PHE A 407 -16.07 -6.46 1.12
N TYR A 408 -17.09 -6.55 0.27
CA TYR A 408 -18.31 -5.75 0.38
C TYR A 408 -19.02 -5.91 1.73
N GLU A 409 -19.12 -7.14 2.25
CA GLU A 409 -19.73 -7.44 3.55
C GLU A 409 -18.94 -6.87 4.74
N ALA A 410 -17.64 -6.61 4.57
CA ALA A 410 -16.77 -6.01 5.59
C ALA A 410 -16.86 -4.47 5.63
N LEU A 411 -17.34 -3.83 4.56
CA LEU A 411 -17.39 -2.36 4.43
C LEU A 411 -18.18 -1.63 5.54
N PRO A 412 -19.30 -2.15 6.09
CA PRO A 412 -19.98 -1.49 7.22
C PRO A 412 -19.08 -1.32 8.45
N LYS A 413 -18.22 -2.31 8.75
CA LYS A 413 -17.24 -2.24 9.84
C LYS A 413 -16.17 -1.20 9.54
N VAL A 414 -15.63 -1.20 8.32
CA VAL A 414 -14.62 -0.22 7.88
C VAL A 414 -15.17 1.21 7.95
N ARG A 415 -16.39 1.43 7.47
CA ARG A 415 -17.06 2.74 7.55
C ARG A 415 -17.23 3.20 9.00
N ARG A 416 -17.60 2.29 9.91
CA ARG A 416 -17.73 2.59 11.34
C ARG A 416 -16.38 2.93 11.99
N THR A 417 -15.31 2.18 11.68
CA THR A 417 -13.94 2.51 12.11
C THR A 417 -13.52 3.90 11.62
N LEU A 418 -13.66 4.19 10.33
CA LEU A 418 -13.28 5.48 9.74
C LEU A 418 -14.08 6.66 10.32
N ALA A 419 -15.30 6.44 10.79
CA ALA A 419 -16.09 7.46 11.48
C ALA A 419 -15.63 7.72 12.94
N ASN A 420 -14.89 6.80 13.56
CA ASN A 420 -14.58 6.83 15.00
C ASN A 420 -13.08 6.90 15.33
N VAL A 421 -12.19 6.78 14.33
CA VAL A 421 -10.74 6.84 14.53
C VAL A 421 -10.13 7.88 13.59
N PRO A 422 -9.43 8.90 14.11
CA PRO A 422 -8.69 9.86 13.28
C PRO A 422 -7.74 9.13 12.33
N THR A 423 -7.99 9.26 11.03
CA THR A 423 -7.32 8.48 10.00
C THR A 423 -6.41 9.38 9.15
N LEU A 424 -5.12 9.10 9.18
CA LEU A 424 -4.08 9.73 8.34
C LEU A 424 -3.64 8.72 7.27
N MET A 425 -3.33 9.20 6.07
CA MET A 425 -2.99 8.35 4.92
C MET A 425 -1.75 8.86 4.19
N ILE A 426 -1.06 7.99 3.46
CA ILE A 426 0.07 8.33 2.58
C ILE A 426 -0.17 7.71 1.20
N MET A 427 0.38 8.35 0.16
CA MET A 427 0.31 7.90 -1.21
C MET A 427 1.30 6.77 -1.48
N ASP A 428 0.85 5.77 -2.24
CA ASP A 428 1.72 4.74 -2.79
C ASP A 428 1.60 4.62 -4.32
N ASP A 429 2.29 3.65 -4.90
CA ASP A 429 2.23 3.32 -6.32
C ASP A 429 0.87 2.78 -6.76
N HIS A 430 0.30 1.78 -6.08
CA HIS A 430 -1.00 1.20 -6.46
C HIS A 430 -2.19 2.18 -6.35
N ASP A 431 -2.00 3.36 -5.74
CA ASP A 431 -2.96 4.48 -5.86
C ASP A 431 -3.05 5.02 -7.30
N VAL A 432 -2.09 4.69 -8.16
CA VAL A 432 -2.01 5.07 -9.59
C VAL A 432 -1.65 3.87 -10.48
N THR A 433 -0.48 3.26 -10.28
CA THR A 433 0.07 2.08 -10.99
C THR A 433 1.31 1.59 -10.24
N ASP A 434 1.48 0.28 -10.06
CA ASP A 434 2.59 -0.40 -9.34
C ASP A 434 3.99 0.08 -9.76
N ASP A 435 4.16 0.43 -11.03
CA ASP A 435 5.45 0.80 -11.60
C ASP A 435 5.75 2.32 -11.57
N TRP A 436 5.06 3.07 -10.72
CA TRP A 436 5.09 4.53 -10.75
C TRP A 436 6.46 5.11 -10.37
N ASN A 437 7.05 5.88 -11.29
CA ASN A 437 8.32 6.58 -11.12
C ASN A 437 9.50 5.64 -10.79
N LEU A 438 9.53 4.41 -11.33
CA LEU A 438 10.60 3.44 -11.07
C LEU A 438 12.00 3.91 -11.49
N ASN A 439 12.14 4.60 -12.63
CA ASN A 439 13.43 5.18 -13.04
C ASN A 439 13.25 6.39 -13.99
N PRO A 440 14.31 7.16 -14.27
CA PRO A 440 14.23 8.33 -15.13
C PRO A 440 13.69 8.05 -16.55
N ILE A 441 13.96 6.86 -17.11
CA ILE A 441 13.47 6.47 -18.44
C ILE A 441 11.95 6.24 -18.41
N TRP A 442 11.44 5.58 -17.37
CA TRP A 442 10.00 5.40 -17.16
C TRP A 442 9.30 6.76 -17.08
N VAL A 443 9.81 7.65 -16.23
CA VAL A 443 9.26 8.99 -16.01
C VAL A 443 9.20 9.77 -17.32
N ASP A 444 10.31 9.82 -18.05
CA ASP A 444 10.41 10.54 -19.31
C ASP A 444 9.44 9.99 -20.37
N ARG A 445 9.19 8.67 -20.41
CA ARG A 445 8.30 8.05 -21.41
C ARG A 445 6.83 8.25 -21.07
N VAL A 446 6.44 7.88 -19.86
CA VAL A 446 5.03 7.98 -19.43
C VAL A 446 4.57 9.43 -19.46
N ASN A 447 5.37 10.36 -18.95
CA ASN A 447 5.04 11.78 -18.98
C ASN A 447 4.98 12.36 -20.41
N LYS A 448 5.67 11.79 -21.40
CA LYS A 448 5.62 12.29 -22.79
C LYS A 448 4.40 11.82 -23.58
N THR A 449 3.75 10.75 -23.16
CA THR A 449 2.53 10.27 -23.84
C THR A 449 1.29 10.96 -23.30
N SER A 450 0.36 11.30 -24.20
CA SER A 450 -0.90 11.93 -23.80
C SER A 450 -1.74 11.06 -22.85
N LEU A 451 -1.80 9.75 -23.09
CA LEU A 451 -2.56 8.81 -22.24
C LEU A 451 -1.86 8.58 -20.88
N GLY A 452 -0.55 8.32 -20.88
CA GLY A 452 0.20 8.10 -19.63
C GLY A 452 0.11 9.30 -18.70
N ARG A 453 0.35 10.50 -19.21
CA ARG A 453 0.19 11.74 -18.44
C ARG A 453 -1.24 11.93 -17.92
N ALA A 454 -2.25 11.59 -18.73
CA ALA A 454 -3.65 11.71 -18.30
C ALA A 454 -3.99 10.77 -17.14
N ILE A 455 -3.54 9.51 -17.18
CA ILE A 455 -3.74 8.55 -16.09
C ILE A 455 -3.07 9.05 -14.80
N LEU A 456 -1.80 9.48 -14.88
CA LEU A 456 -1.08 10.02 -13.72
C LEU A 456 -1.77 11.25 -13.12
N ARG A 457 -2.18 12.22 -13.95
CA ARG A 457 -2.92 13.40 -13.49
C ARG A 457 -4.22 13.01 -12.79
N ASN A 458 -4.97 12.07 -13.36
CA ASN A 458 -6.26 11.64 -12.82
C ASN A 458 -6.10 10.93 -11.47
N GLY A 459 -5.09 10.06 -11.34
CA GLY A 459 -4.74 9.40 -10.08
C GLY A 459 -4.34 10.39 -9.00
N LEU A 460 -3.43 11.34 -9.31
CA LEU A 460 -3.00 12.39 -8.39
C LEU A 460 -4.14 13.35 -7.98
N ALA A 461 -5.03 13.69 -8.92
CA ALA A 461 -6.22 14.49 -8.62
C ALA A 461 -7.19 13.74 -7.69
N ALA A 462 -7.36 12.43 -7.89
CA ALA A 462 -8.15 11.61 -6.97
C ALA A 462 -7.49 11.52 -5.59
N TYR A 463 -6.19 11.22 -5.51
CA TYR A 463 -5.45 11.20 -4.25
C TYR A 463 -5.59 12.52 -3.46
N THR A 464 -5.53 13.65 -4.16
CA THR A 464 -5.77 14.99 -3.56
C THR A 464 -7.12 15.06 -2.85
N VAL A 465 -8.20 14.71 -3.55
CA VAL A 465 -9.58 14.89 -3.09
C VAL A 465 -9.94 13.90 -1.98
N PHE A 466 -9.45 12.68 -2.09
CA PHE A 466 -9.86 11.55 -1.26
C PHE A 466 -8.93 11.34 -0.05
N GLN A 467 -7.63 11.58 -0.18
CA GLN A 467 -6.65 11.32 0.87
C GLN A 467 -6.00 12.60 1.42
N ASP A 468 -5.27 13.34 0.58
CA ASP A 468 -4.36 14.40 1.03
C ASP A 468 -5.07 15.60 1.67
N TRP A 469 -6.20 16.02 1.11
CA TRP A 469 -6.98 17.14 1.65
C TRP A 469 -7.37 16.92 3.12
N GLY A 470 -7.59 15.67 3.54
CA GLY A 470 -7.86 15.35 4.94
C GLY A 470 -6.61 15.26 5.82
N ASN A 471 -5.43 14.99 5.25
CA ASN A 471 -4.18 14.89 6.02
C ASN A 471 -3.73 16.26 6.52
N ASP A 472 -3.81 17.30 5.68
CA ASP A 472 -3.47 18.68 6.03
C ASP A 472 -4.53 19.67 5.49
N PRO A 473 -5.70 19.75 6.14
CA PRO A 473 -6.82 20.52 5.61
C PRO A 473 -6.59 22.03 5.61
N LEU A 474 -5.75 22.55 6.51
CA LEU A 474 -5.49 23.98 6.62
C LEU A 474 -4.74 24.51 5.39
N ARG A 475 -3.91 23.67 4.77
CA ARG A 475 -3.20 23.96 3.51
C ARG A 475 -4.12 24.30 2.33
N TYR A 476 -5.39 23.93 2.43
CA TYR A 476 -6.41 24.13 1.41
C TYR A 476 -7.35 25.32 1.69
N LEU A 477 -7.11 26.10 2.76
CA LEU A 477 -7.91 27.28 3.10
C LEU A 477 -7.43 28.54 2.37
N ASN A 478 -8.31 29.55 2.31
CA ASN A 478 -8.07 30.85 1.69
C ASN A 478 -7.62 31.89 2.73
N GLU A 479 -6.56 31.61 3.49
CA GLU A 479 -6.04 32.51 4.52
C GLU A 479 -4.62 32.98 4.15
N ASP A 480 -4.54 33.83 3.11
CA ASP A 480 -3.62 34.99 2.98
C ASP A 480 -3.76 35.62 1.57
N THR A 481 -4.26 36.86 1.51
CA THR A 481 -4.74 37.54 0.29
C THR A 481 -3.67 38.21 -0.57
N ALA A 482 -2.45 37.65 -0.61
CA ALA A 482 -1.44 37.97 -1.62
C ALA A 482 -0.90 36.72 -2.36
N ALA A 483 -1.14 35.51 -1.85
CA ALA A 483 -0.70 34.25 -2.44
C ALA A 483 -1.65 33.12 -2.01
N ALA A 484 -2.64 32.77 -2.84
CA ALA A 484 -3.34 31.51 -2.67
C ALA A 484 -2.31 30.37 -2.75
N GLY A 485 -2.16 29.57 -1.69
CA GLY A 485 -1.24 28.42 -1.67
C GLY A 485 -1.48 27.49 -2.87
N ASP A 486 -0.42 26.85 -3.38
CA ASP A 486 -0.50 25.97 -4.57
C ASP A 486 -1.56 24.87 -4.41
N ALA A 487 -1.75 24.34 -3.19
CA ALA A 487 -2.71 23.26 -2.90
C ALA A 487 -4.17 23.64 -3.14
N ARG A 488 -4.60 24.83 -2.70
CA ARG A 488 -5.97 25.31 -2.96
C ARG A 488 -6.17 25.65 -4.43
N ARG A 489 -5.19 26.26 -5.09
CA ARG A 489 -5.26 26.52 -6.53
C ARG A 489 -5.37 25.23 -7.33
N MET A 490 -4.58 24.22 -7.00
CA MET A 490 -4.68 22.87 -7.56
C MET A 490 -6.09 22.28 -7.32
N LEU A 491 -6.60 22.31 -6.09
CA LEU A 491 -7.94 21.79 -5.78
C LEU A 491 -9.03 22.48 -6.62
N LEU A 492 -8.92 23.79 -6.86
CA LEU A 492 -9.83 24.51 -7.76
C LEU A 492 -9.66 24.09 -9.23
N GLN A 493 -8.44 23.78 -9.69
CA GLN A 493 -8.24 23.22 -11.03
C GLN A 493 -8.93 21.85 -11.17
N ILE A 494 -8.90 21.00 -10.14
CA ILE A 494 -9.62 19.72 -10.17
C ILE A 494 -11.12 19.95 -10.39
N THR A 495 -11.73 20.93 -9.70
CA THR A 495 -13.15 21.28 -9.95
C THR A 495 -13.41 21.81 -11.35
N ALA A 496 -12.43 22.53 -11.91
CA ALA A 496 -12.52 23.11 -13.24
C ALA A 496 -12.35 22.05 -14.35
N MET A 497 -11.93 20.82 -14.02
CA MET A 497 -11.94 19.71 -14.99
C MET A 497 -13.37 19.41 -15.47
N PHE A 498 -14.35 19.61 -14.59
CA PHE A 498 -15.76 19.29 -14.83
C PHE A 498 -16.63 20.54 -14.56
N PRO A 499 -16.56 21.60 -15.39
CA PRO A 499 -17.26 22.85 -15.12
C PRO A 499 -18.78 22.64 -15.00
N PRO A 500 -19.50 23.50 -14.23
CA PRO A 500 -20.96 23.47 -14.19
C PRO A 500 -21.52 23.63 -15.60
N ARG A 501 -22.50 22.80 -15.95
CA ARG A 501 -23.12 22.88 -17.26
C ARG A 501 -24.03 24.11 -17.30
N ALA A 502 -23.73 25.07 -18.15
CA ALA A 502 -24.77 25.96 -18.67
C ALA A 502 -25.83 25.08 -19.36
N SER A 503 -27.10 25.49 -19.36
CA SER A 503 -28.22 24.76 -19.99
C SER A 503 -27.81 24.10 -21.32
N ALA A 504 -28.28 22.87 -21.54
CA ALA A 504 -27.79 21.82 -22.46
C ALA A 504 -27.59 22.17 -23.96
N GLU A 505 -27.67 23.43 -24.36
CA GLU A 505 -27.65 23.91 -25.73
C GLU A 505 -26.32 24.59 -26.14
N ALA A 506 -25.42 24.89 -25.18
CA ALA A 506 -24.32 25.84 -25.41
C ALA A 506 -22.92 25.25 -25.70
N GLN A 507 -22.66 23.94 -25.57
CA GLN A 507 -21.31 23.38 -25.80
C GLN A 507 -21.21 22.62 -27.13
N PRO A 508 -20.23 22.95 -28.00
CA PRO A 508 -20.04 22.25 -29.27
C PRO A 508 -19.54 20.82 -29.02
N ALA A 509 -19.95 19.89 -29.90
CA ALA A 509 -19.59 18.47 -29.85
C ALA A 509 -18.09 18.17 -29.99
N THR A 510 -17.28 19.19 -30.24
CA THR A 510 -15.83 19.14 -30.46
C THR A 510 -15.04 19.83 -29.34
N ALA A 511 -15.69 20.27 -28.26
CA ALA A 511 -14.98 20.87 -27.12
C ALA A 511 -14.24 19.78 -26.32
N ASP A 512 -12.94 20.00 -26.07
CA ASP A 512 -12.17 19.19 -25.13
C ASP A 512 -12.81 19.29 -23.74
N VAL A 513 -13.32 18.18 -23.22
CA VAL A 513 -13.75 18.07 -21.82
C VAL A 513 -12.98 16.91 -21.19
N PRO A 514 -12.12 17.17 -20.20
CA PRO A 514 -11.80 18.44 -19.52
C PRO A 514 -11.05 19.52 -20.34
N PRO A 515 -11.13 20.83 -19.99
CA PRO A 515 -10.43 21.90 -20.71
C PRO A 515 -8.90 21.78 -20.65
N LYS A 516 -8.22 21.85 -21.81
CA LYS A 516 -6.75 21.72 -21.91
C LYS A 516 -5.94 22.66 -21.00
N PRO A 517 -6.28 23.95 -20.82
CA PRO A 517 -5.53 24.83 -19.90
C PRO A 517 -5.59 24.36 -18.44
N VAL A 518 -6.72 23.82 -17.99
CA VAL A 518 -6.89 23.25 -16.65
C VAL A 518 -6.02 22.02 -16.49
N MET A 519 -6.05 21.14 -17.49
CA MET A 519 -5.26 19.92 -17.56
C MET A 519 -3.75 20.22 -17.50
N ASN A 520 -3.28 21.21 -18.27
CA ASN A 520 -1.89 21.66 -18.23
C ASN A 520 -1.50 22.26 -16.85
N ALA A 521 -2.40 23.04 -16.23
CA ALA A 521 -2.13 23.61 -14.90
C ALA A 521 -1.96 22.52 -13.84
N LEU A 522 -2.80 21.47 -13.88
CA LEU A 522 -2.65 20.29 -13.03
C LEU A 522 -1.34 19.57 -13.29
N ASP A 523 -0.97 19.34 -14.56
CA ASP A 523 0.31 18.72 -14.92
C ASP A 523 1.49 19.50 -14.32
N THR A 524 1.46 20.84 -14.36
CA THR A 524 2.47 21.70 -13.72
C THR A 524 2.47 21.62 -12.19
N PHE A 525 1.31 21.58 -11.54
CA PHE A 525 1.22 21.42 -10.08
C PHE A 525 1.82 20.09 -9.60
N TYR A 526 1.63 19.04 -10.40
CA TYR A 526 2.13 17.70 -10.13
C TYR A 526 3.54 17.45 -10.67
N GLY A 527 4.10 18.37 -11.46
CA GLY A 527 5.41 18.21 -12.10
C GLY A 527 5.44 17.17 -13.22
N LEU A 528 4.28 16.79 -13.78
CA LEU A 528 4.16 15.86 -14.92
C LEU A 528 4.63 16.48 -16.24
N ASP A 529 4.80 17.80 -16.27
CA ASP A 529 5.39 18.57 -17.36
C ASP A 529 6.93 18.66 -17.26
N LYS A 530 7.53 18.05 -16.23
CA LYS A 530 8.97 18.05 -15.99
C LYS A 530 9.59 16.67 -16.23
N VAL A 531 10.87 16.69 -16.55
CA VAL A 531 11.72 15.49 -16.71
C VAL A 531 12.68 15.36 -15.54
N SER A 532 13.21 14.15 -15.36
CA SER A 532 14.24 13.88 -14.36
C SER A 532 15.52 14.66 -14.69
N LYS A 533 16.20 15.20 -13.66
CA LYS A 533 17.43 15.99 -13.82
C LYS A 533 18.65 15.14 -13.47
N GLY A 534 19.62 15.08 -14.38
CA GLY A 534 20.93 14.48 -14.10
C GLY A 534 21.78 15.38 -13.21
N GLN A 535 22.51 14.77 -12.28
CA GLN A 535 23.41 15.41 -11.34
C GLN A 535 24.87 15.24 -11.77
N PRO A 536 25.81 16.10 -11.31
CA PRO A 536 27.23 16.00 -11.68
C PRO A 536 27.91 14.67 -11.31
N ASP A 537 27.37 13.95 -10.32
CA ASP A 537 27.86 12.64 -9.86
C ASP A 537 27.30 11.45 -10.66
N GLY A 538 26.45 11.71 -11.67
CA GLY A 538 25.81 10.69 -12.50
C GLY A 538 24.47 10.18 -11.95
N SER A 539 24.07 10.60 -10.75
CA SER A 539 22.74 10.33 -10.21
C SER A 539 21.67 11.20 -10.90
N PHE A 540 20.39 10.90 -10.66
CA PHE A 540 19.26 11.66 -11.15
C PHE A 540 18.29 11.96 -10.01
N GLU A 541 17.53 13.05 -10.15
CA GLU A 541 16.44 13.38 -9.22
C GLU A 541 15.18 13.78 -10.00
N LEU A 542 14.02 13.48 -9.43
CA LEU A 542 12.77 14.04 -9.93
C LEU A 542 12.76 15.55 -9.76
N ALA A 543 12.24 16.25 -10.76
CA ALA A 543 12.02 17.68 -10.62
C ALA A 543 11.01 17.93 -9.49
N THR A 544 11.34 18.82 -8.55
CA THR A 544 10.46 19.09 -7.42
C THR A 544 9.12 19.68 -7.90
N PRO A 545 7.98 19.01 -7.64
CA PRO A 545 6.67 19.54 -7.95
C PRO A 545 6.31 20.68 -6.99
N PRO A 546 5.49 21.67 -7.43
CA PRO A 546 4.91 22.68 -6.54
C PRO A 546 4.15 22.07 -5.36
N ILE A 547 3.39 21.00 -5.62
CA ILE A 547 2.65 20.27 -4.59
C ILE A 547 3.54 19.22 -3.97
N LYS A 548 3.52 19.12 -2.64
CA LYS A 548 4.30 18.16 -1.87
C LYS A 548 3.35 17.29 -1.07
N TRP A 549 3.56 15.97 -0.99
CA TRP A 549 2.58 15.05 -0.35
C TRP A 549 2.94 14.66 1.08
N HIS A 550 4.11 15.07 1.56
CA HIS A 550 4.48 14.90 2.97
C HIS A 550 3.59 15.76 3.87
N TRP A 551 3.32 15.24 5.07
CA TRP A 551 2.56 15.95 6.10
C TRP A 551 3.17 15.73 7.48
N ARG A 552 2.75 16.57 8.43
CA ARG A 552 3.17 16.50 9.83
C ARG A 552 1.96 16.56 10.75
N TYR A 553 2.01 15.77 11.82
CA TYR A 553 1.03 15.76 12.89
C TYR A 553 1.76 15.82 14.24
N GLN A 554 1.46 16.84 15.04
CA GLN A 554 2.07 17.00 16.35
C GLN A 554 1.10 16.52 17.44
N GLY A 555 1.48 15.44 18.13
CA GLY A 555 0.81 14.99 19.35
C GLY A 555 1.42 15.60 20.61
N PRO A 556 0.91 15.24 21.81
CA PRO A 556 1.40 15.81 23.07
C PRO A 556 2.89 15.53 23.37
N LYS A 557 3.39 14.35 22.98
CA LYS A 557 4.76 13.86 23.27
C LYS A 557 5.51 13.32 22.05
N TYR A 558 4.95 13.45 20.86
CA TYR A 558 5.54 12.92 19.63
C TYR A 558 5.27 13.85 18.44
N LEU A 559 6.18 13.81 17.48
CA LEU A 559 5.96 14.36 16.15
C LEU A 559 5.83 13.20 15.17
N MET A 560 4.72 13.12 14.46
CA MET A 560 4.53 12.18 13.36
C MET A 560 4.76 12.91 12.02
N VAL A 561 5.59 12.34 11.15
CA VAL A 561 5.87 12.86 9.81
C VAL A 561 5.67 11.76 8.78
N ALA A 562 5.03 12.07 7.65
CA ALA A 562 4.93 11.14 6.53
C ALA A 562 5.87 11.56 5.42
N LEU A 563 6.55 10.59 4.81
CA LEU A 563 7.45 10.82 3.68
C LEU A 563 6.69 10.92 2.35
N ASP A 564 7.33 11.46 1.32
CA ASP A 564 6.81 11.50 -0.05
C ASP A 564 7.76 10.69 -0.93
N ASN A 565 7.65 9.36 -0.82
CA ASN A 565 8.54 8.44 -1.52
C ASN A 565 8.29 8.40 -3.01
N ARG A 566 7.09 8.73 -3.51
CA ARG A 566 6.75 8.51 -4.93
C ARG A 566 7.09 9.72 -5.81
N THR A 567 6.96 10.96 -5.32
CA THR A 567 7.15 12.17 -6.16
C THR A 567 8.44 12.96 -5.88
N ARG A 568 9.19 12.58 -4.85
CA ARG A 568 10.45 13.24 -4.45
C ARG A 568 11.66 12.29 -4.49
N ARG A 569 11.64 11.33 -5.43
CA ARG A 569 12.67 10.30 -5.63
C ARG A 569 14.01 10.83 -6.12
N SER A 570 15.06 10.14 -5.70
CA SER A 570 16.38 10.12 -6.35
C SER A 570 16.54 8.83 -7.15
N PHE A 571 17.55 8.76 -8.01
CA PHE A 571 17.93 7.58 -8.77
C PHE A 571 19.45 7.54 -8.88
N VAL A 572 20.05 6.37 -8.68
CA VAL A 572 21.51 6.23 -8.75
C VAL A 572 22.05 6.37 -10.18
N SER A 573 21.23 6.03 -11.18
CA SER A 573 21.57 6.22 -12.58
C SER A 573 20.30 6.33 -13.43
N ARG A 574 20.46 6.58 -14.74
CA ARG A 574 19.34 6.75 -15.66
C ARG A 574 18.53 5.46 -15.89
N GLU A 575 19.19 4.31 -15.87
CA GLU A 575 18.59 2.99 -16.16
C GLU A 575 18.59 2.08 -14.91
N GLY A 576 19.10 2.58 -13.79
CA GLY A 576 19.23 1.83 -12.54
C GLY A 576 17.92 1.73 -11.75
N PRO A 577 17.96 0.99 -10.63
CA PRO A 577 16.81 0.87 -9.73
C PRO A 577 16.35 2.24 -9.19
N PRO A 578 15.09 2.35 -8.74
CA PRO A 578 14.61 3.52 -8.04
C PRO A 578 15.45 3.78 -6.79
N GLY A 579 15.85 5.03 -6.58
CA GLY A 579 16.12 5.53 -5.23
C GLY A 579 14.80 5.92 -4.57
N ASN A 580 14.84 6.15 -3.25
CA ASN A 580 13.65 6.38 -2.44
C ASN A 580 13.33 7.87 -2.26
N VAL A 581 14.00 8.59 -1.35
CA VAL A 581 13.76 10.04 -1.16
C VAL A 581 15.07 10.79 -1.33
N ALA A 582 15.09 11.75 -2.25
CA ALA A 582 16.26 12.56 -2.53
C ALA A 582 16.76 13.30 -1.28
N ILE A 583 18.08 13.44 -1.13
CA ILE A 583 18.73 14.01 0.07
C ILE A 583 18.20 15.41 0.40
N GLY A 584 18.00 16.25 -0.63
CA GLY A 584 17.41 17.58 -0.44
C GLY A 584 15.97 17.52 0.04
N ALA A 585 15.19 16.54 -0.44
CA ALA A 585 13.79 16.37 -0.06
C ALA A 585 13.62 15.83 1.37
N GLN A 586 14.56 15.01 1.86
CA GLN A 586 14.57 14.58 3.27
C GLN A 586 14.61 15.76 4.25
N LYS A 587 15.28 16.86 3.87
CA LYS A 587 15.35 18.09 4.68
C LYS A 587 14.02 18.83 4.77
N ASP A 588 13.24 18.82 3.68
CA ASP A 588 11.91 19.40 3.66
C ASP A 588 10.96 18.63 4.60
N MET A 589 11.05 17.30 4.61
CA MET A 589 10.07 16.44 5.29
C MET A 589 10.37 16.29 6.79
N ILE A 590 11.63 16.05 7.14
CA ILE A 590 12.07 15.74 8.51
C ILE A 590 12.79 16.97 9.09
N PRO A 591 12.34 17.51 10.24
CA PRO A 591 13.00 18.65 10.87
C PRO A 591 14.39 18.28 11.39
N ASP A 592 15.30 19.25 11.57
CA ASP A 592 16.65 18.96 12.10
C ASP A 592 16.65 18.52 13.57
N ALA A 593 15.65 18.95 14.34
CA ALA A 593 15.46 18.60 15.75
C ALA A 593 13.97 18.51 16.09
N LEU A 594 13.64 17.79 17.16
CA LEU A 594 12.26 17.78 17.69
C LEU A 594 11.94 19.14 18.35
N PRO A 595 10.71 19.66 18.15
CA PRO A 595 10.19 20.74 18.98
C PRO A 595 10.31 20.44 20.47
N ALA A 596 10.49 21.49 21.28
CA ALA A 596 10.64 21.36 22.72
C ALA A 596 9.44 20.64 23.36
N GLY A 597 9.72 19.67 24.25
CA GLY A 597 8.70 18.90 24.96
C GLY A 597 8.21 17.63 24.26
N LEU A 598 8.65 17.37 23.02
CA LEU A 598 8.39 16.10 22.32
C LEU A 598 9.53 15.10 22.56
N ASP A 599 9.17 13.83 22.78
CA ASP A 599 10.10 12.78 23.17
C ASP A 599 10.44 11.82 22.03
N VAL A 600 9.55 11.64 21.05
CA VAL A 600 9.67 10.63 19.98
C VAL A 600 9.36 11.23 18.62
N LEU A 601 10.20 10.92 17.62
CA LEU A 601 9.87 11.12 16.20
C LEU A 601 9.24 9.83 15.66
N ILE A 602 8.03 9.93 15.09
CA ILE A 602 7.38 8.85 14.37
C ILE A 602 7.43 9.19 12.88
N VAL A 603 7.98 8.30 12.05
CA VAL A 603 8.07 8.49 10.60
C VAL A 603 7.21 7.44 9.91
N VAL A 604 6.31 7.87 9.06
CA VAL A 604 5.49 7.00 8.22
C VAL A 604 6.12 6.96 6.83
N ALA A 605 6.52 5.78 6.39
CA ALA A 605 7.05 5.52 5.07
C ALA A 605 6.17 4.47 4.38
N PRO A 606 5.88 4.61 3.08
CA PRO A 606 5.13 3.58 2.37
C PRO A 606 5.97 2.32 2.23
N LEU A 607 7.26 2.50 1.92
CA LEU A 607 8.23 1.43 1.77
C LEU A 607 8.99 1.13 3.07
N GLN A 608 9.46 -0.11 3.18
CA GLN A 608 10.35 -0.55 4.26
C GLN A 608 11.71 0.16 4.21
N VAL A 609 12.08 0.90 5.26
CA VAL A 609 13.35 1.67 5.32
C VAL A 609 14.52 0.79 5.78
N LEU A 610 14.30 0.04 6.86
CA LEU A 610 15.25 -0.91 7.43
C LEU A 610 14.90 -2.32 6.96
N GLY A 611 15.39 -2.71 5.79
CA GLY A 611 15.26 -4.08 5.30
C GLY A 611 16.16 -5.06 6.06
N ALA A 612 15.99 -6.35 5.81
CA ALA A 612 16.94 -7.33 6.32
C ALA A 612 18.25 -7.16 5.53
N GLY A 613 19.32 -6.67 6.16
CA GLY A 613 20.54 -6.24 5.44
C GLY A 613 21.15 -7.23 4.44
N VAL A 614 20.91 -8.54 4.59
CA VAL A 614 21.30 -9.59 3.62
C VAL A 614 20.41 -9.57 2.37
N LEU A 615 19.11 -9.35 2.54
CA LEU A 615 18.18 -9.18 1.42
C LEU A 615 18.55 -7.93 0.63
N ASP A 616 18.80 -6.82 1.31
CA ASP A 616 19.01 -5.50 0.72
C ASP A 616 20.35 -5.33 -0.01
N GLU A 617 21.41 -6.05 0.38
CA GLU A 617 22.77 -5.79 -0.11
C GLU A 617 23.39 -6.94 -0.91
N LEU A 618 22.96 -8.18 -0.65
CA LEU A 618 23.44 -9.37 -1.37
C LEU A 618 22.40 -9.87 -2.36
N ILE A 619 21.14 -10.02 -1.91
CA ILE A 619 20.09 -10.62 -2.73
C ILE A 619 19.45 -9.59 -3.64
N ALA A 620 19.18 -8.37 -3.21
CA ALA A 620 18.48 -7.38 -4.00
C ALA A 620 19.33 -6.90 -5.20
N PRO A 621 20.61 -6.52 -5.07
CA PRO A 621 21.44 -6.22 -6.24
C PRO A 621 21.68 -7.44 -7.16
N ALA A 622 21.67 -8.65 -6.60
CA ALA A 622 21.81 -9.89 -7.37
C ALA A 622 20.50 -10.31 -8.05
N SER A 623 19.34 -10.04 -7.45
CA SER A 623 18.03 -10.35 -8.01
C SER A 623 17.82 -9.52 -9.26
N TYR A 624 18.19 -8.25 -9.28
CA TYR A 624 18.21 -7.42 -10.50
C TYR A 624 18.99 -8.10 -11.64
N ARG A 625 20.19 -8.62 -11.37
CA ARG A 625 21.01 -9.34 -12.38
C ARG A 625 20.48 -10.72 -12.75
N VAL A 626 19.84 -11.42 -11.82
CA VAL A 626 19.25 -12.76 -12.03
C VAL A 626 17.92 -12.66 -12.77
N PHE A 627 17.12 -11.62 -12.52
CA PHE A 627 15.89 -11.31 -13.25
C PHE A 627 16.21 -10.90 -14.69
N ASP A 628 17.30 -10.15 -14.90
CA ASP A 628 17.86 -9.96 -16.23
C ASP A 628 18.18 -11.31 -16.85
N ALA A 629 19.01 -12.15 -16.22
CA ALA A 629 19.37 -13.45 -16.77
C ALA A 629 18.17 -14.39 -17.01
N LYS A 630 17.13 -14.37 -16.17
CA LYS A 630 15.91 -15.17 -16.31
C LYS A 630 15.00 -14.67 -17.42
N SER A 631 14.75 -13.36 -17.48
CA SER A 631 14.02 -12.72 -18.58
C SER A 631 14.72 -12.97 -19.91
N TYR A 632 16.07 -12.99 -19.91
CA TYR A 632 16.90 -13.44 -21.03
C TYR A 632 16.72 -14.93 -21.36
N SER A 633 16.63 -15.81 -20.37
CA SER A 633 16.54 -17.28 -20.56
C SER A 633 15.18 -17.78 -21.03
N HIS A 634 14.08 -17.14 -20.63
CA HIS A 634 12.73 -17.49 -21.06
C HIS A 634 12.42 -17.03 -22.50
N LEU A 635 13.27 -16.20 -23.10
CA LEU A 635 13.09 -15.64 -24.44
C LEU A 635 13.90 -16.33 -25.56
N ASN A 636 14.75 -17.34 -25.28
CA ASN A 636 15.13 -18.49 -26.15
C ASN A 636 16.49 -19.12 -25.77
N PRO A 637 16.66 -20.46 -25.94
CA PRO A 637 17.98 -21.10 -25.97
C PRO A 637 18.61 -20.91 -27.38
N THR A 638 19.68 -20.09 -27.46
CA THR A 638 20.62 -19.81 -28.59
C THR A 638 20.12 -19.07 -29.85
N PRO A 639 20.96 -18.29 -30.60
CA PRO A 639 22.20 -17.50 -30.32
C PRO A 639 21.96 -15.97 -30.63
N THR A 640 22.91 -15.01 -30.74
CA THR A 640 23.97 -14.46 -29.85
C THR A 640 23.48 -13.14 -29.20
N ALA A 641 24.14 -12.69 -28.12
CA ALA A 641 23.65 -11.63 -27.22
C ALA A 641 23.61 -10.19 -27.78
N ALA A 642 24.35 -9.89 -28.85
CA ALA A 642 24.53 -8.51 -29.34
C ALA A 642 23.48 -8.05 -30.37
N GLU A 643 22.98 -8.97 -31.21
CA GLU A 643 22.04 -8.63 -32.30
C GLU A 643 20.57 -8.53 -31.85
N LYS A 644 20.23 -8.99 -30.63
CA LYS A 644 18.85 -9.04 -30.11
C LYS A 644 18.51 -7.99 -29.07
N LEU A 645 19.47 -7.17 -28.64
CA LEU A 645 19.25 -6.05 -27.71
C LEU A 645 18.45 -4.90 -28.34
N SER A 646 18.31 -4.84 -29.67
CA SER A 646 17.81 -3.66 -30.38
C SER A 646 16.36 -3.72 -30.87
N GLU A 647 15.72 -4.88 -31.10
CA GLU A 647 14.54 -4.89 -31.99
C GLU A 647 13.20 -5.44 -31.46
N ARG A 648 13.09 -6.09 -30.28
CA ARG A 648 11.78 -6.69 -29.88
C ARG A 648 11.42 -6.69 -28.38
N GLN A 649 11.92 -5.76 -27.57
CA GLN A 649 11.34 -5.54 -26.23
C GLN A 649 9.97 -4.82 -26.37
N LEU A 650 8.95 -5.27 -25.63
CA LEU A 650 7.61 -4.67 -25.61
C LEU A 650 7.72 -3.14 -25.41
N PRO A 651 6.85 -2.32 -26.04
CA PRO A 651 7.02 -0.86 -26.03
C PRO A 651 7.16 -0.21 -24.63
N GLY A 652 6.60 -0.83 -23.58
CA GLY A 652 6.76 -0.40 -22.18
C GLY A 652 8.06 -0.85 -21.49
N THR A 653 8.52 -2.09 -21.66
CA THR A 653 9.69 -2.64 -20.92
C THR A 653 11.04 -2.40 -21.59
N ARG A 654 11.07 -1.59 -22.66
CA ARG A 654 12.31 -1.29 -23.38
C ARG A 654 13.28 -0.48 -22.51
N ARG A 655 14.55 -0.91 -22.44
CA ARG A 655 15.61 -0.30 -21.59
C ARG A 655 15.23 -0.20 -20.11
N MET A 656 14.28 -1.04 -19.70
CA MET A 656 13.89 -1.28 -18.31
C MET A 656 14.58 -2.57 -17.84
N VAL A 657 15.89 -2.65 -18.06
CA VAL A 657 16.71 -3.81 -17.70
C VAL A 657 16.78 -3.85 -16.16
N GLY A 658 16.39 -4.97 -15.56
CA GLY A 658 16.38 -5.18 -14.11
C GLY A 658 15.19 -4.58 -13.34
N THR A 659 14.38 -3.72 -13.96
CA THR A 659 13.17 -3.15 -13.35
C THR A 659 11.97 -4.04 -13.69
N ASP A 660 11.84 -5.13 -12.95
CA ASP A 660 10.54 -5.79 -12.75
C ASP A 660 9.60 -4.76 -12.06
N PRO A 661 8.34 -4.59 -12.47
CA PRO A 661 7.38 -3.86 -11.66
C PRO A 661 7.26 -4.43 -10.23
N ASP A 662 7.43 -5.75 -10.05
CA ASP A 662 7.56 -6.39 -8.72
C ASP A 662 8.97 -6.21 -8.07
N ALA A 663 9.82 -5.31 -8.59
CA ALA A 663 11.18 -5.17 -8.10
C ALA A 663 11.23 -4.55 -6.70
N ILE A 664 11.90 -5.25 -5.79
CA ILE A 664 12.12 -4.84 -4.39
C ILE A 664 12.65 -3.40 -4.32
N GLU A 665 11.86 -2.42 -3.91
CA GLU A 665 12.26 -1.00 -3.83
C GLU A 665 13.09 -0.63 -2.58
N ALA A 666 14.18 -1.38 -2.36
CA ALA A 666 14.98 -1.23 -1.15
C ALA A 666 15.68 0.14 -1.08
N TRP A 667 15.63 0.78 0.10
CA TRP A 667 16.40 1.99 0.36
C TRP A 667 17.91 1.81 0.18
N SER A 668 18.41 0.58 0.33
CA SER A 668 19.82 0.24 0.11
C SER A 668 20.31 0.41 -1.33
N PHE A 669 19.41 0.56 -2.30
CA PHE A 669 19.80 0.81 -3.69
C PHE A 669 20.41 2.17 -3.92
N ASP A 670 20.09 3.14 -3.07
CA ASP A 670 20.76 4.44 -3.00
C ASP A 670 21.41 4.60 -1.62
N PRO A 671 22.61 4.02 -1.40
CA PRO A 671 23.29 4.09 -0.10
C PRO A 671 23.53 5.52 0.37
N ALA A 672 23.75 6.47 -0.54
CA ALA A 672 23.98 7.87 -0.19
C ALA A 672 22.70 8.50 0.39
N ALA A 673 21.55 8.27 -0.26
CA ALA A 673 20.27 8.74 0.25
C ALA A 673 19.87 8.04 1.56
N LEU A 674 20.08 6.72 1.68
CA LEU A 674 19.81 5.99 2.93
C LEU A 674 20.67 6.50 4.09
N GLU A 675 21.98 6.65 3.91
CA GLU A 675 22.85 7.15 4.98
C GLU A 675 22.55 8.60 5.37
N ALA A 676 22.16 9.45 4.40
CA ALA A 676 21.67 10.79 4.69
C ALA A 676 20.40 10.76 5.54
N LEU A 677 19.47 9.82 5.26
CA LEU A 677 18.25 9.64 6.05
C LEU A 677 18.61 9.18 7.46
N LEU A 678 19.41 8.11 7.60
CA LEU A 678 19.79 7.56 8.90
C LEU A 678 20.48 8.61 9.77
N LYS A 679 21.41 9.39 9.19
CA LYS A 679 22.07 10.49 9.88
C LYS A 679 21.07 11.54 10.36
N ARG A 680 20.08 11.90 9.53
CA ARG A 680 19.03 12.86 9.89
C ARG A 680 18.14 12.32 11.01
N LEU A 681 17.71 11.06 10.92
CA LEU A 681 16.92 10.40 11.95
C LEU A 681 17.69 10.28 13.28
N SER A 682 19.00 10.02 13.23
CA SER A 682 19.84 9.85 14.42
C SER A 682 19.86 11.08 15.33
N ALA A 683 19.66 12.29 14.77
CA ALA A 683 19.63 13.53 15.52
C ALA A 683 18.47 13.60 16.55
N HIS A 684 17.41 12.81 16.32
CA HIS A 684 16.24 12.77 17.21
C HIS A 684 16.38 11.78 18.37
N ARG A 685 17.43 10.95 18.38
CA ARG A 685 17.73 9.89 19.36
C ARG A 685 16.70 8.75 19.47
N ARG A 686 15.40 9.05 19.52
CA ARG A 686 14.27 8.12 19.65
C ARG A 686 13.38 8.20 18.41
N VAL A 687 13.52 7.24 17.51
CA VAL A 687 12.78 7.22 16.24
C VAL A 687 12.00 5.92 16.10
N LEU A 688 10.72 6.04 15.74
CA LEU A 688 9.86 4.94 15.35
C LEU A 688 9.46 5.10 13.88
N LEU A 689 9.74 4.11 13.05
CA LEU A 689 9.32 4.01 11.67
C LEU A 689 8.09 3.10 11.59
N LEU A 690 7.04 3.55 10.89
CA LEU A 690 5.89 2.75 10.48
C LEU A 690 6.00 2.56 8.97
N SER A 691 6.15 1.31 8.53
CA SER A 691 6.51 0.98 7.14
C SER A 691 5.64 -0.10 6.51
N GLY A 692 5.43 -0.04 5.19
CA GLY A 692 4.49 -0.89 4.46
C GLY A 692 5.11 -1.52 3.21
N ASP A 693 4.22 -1.80 2.26
CA ASP A 693 4.44 -2.35 0.92
C ASP A 693 5.39 -3.56 0.81
N VAL A 694 5.19 -4.55 1.69
CA VAL A 694 5.95 -5.82 1.70
C VAL A 694 5.09 -7.05 2.05
N HIS A 695 3.77 -6.91 2.19
CA HIS A 695 2.82 -8.03 2.36
C HIS A 695 3.00 -8.93 3.60
N TYR A 696 3.76 -8.47 4.61
CA TYR A 696 3.96 -9.15 5.89
C TYR A 696 4.02 -8.16 7.07
N ALA A 697 4.09 -8.69 8.29
CA ALA A 697 4.39 -7.90 9.48
C ALA A 697 5.65 -8.37 10.21
N ALA A 698 6.46 -7.41 10.68
CA ALA A 698 7.71 -7.65 11.40
C ALA A 698 8.17 -6.40 12.18
N ALA A 699 9.25 -6.54 12.96
CA ALA A 699 9.91 -5.42 13.62
C ALA A 699 11.42 -5.57 13.57
N THR A 700 12.10 -4.44 13.36
CA THR A 700 13.57 -4.34 13.31
C THR A 700 14.02 -3.13 14.13
N GLU A 701 15.12 -3.28 14.84
CA GLU A 701 15.73 -2.23 15.64
C GLU A 701 17.13 -1.90 15.09
N MET A 702 17.47 -0.62 15.04
CA MET A 702 18.80 -0.14 14.68
C MET A 702 19.40 0.68 15.83
N SER A 703 20.66 0.40 16.15
CA SER A 703 21.53 1.30 16.90
C SER A 703 22.43 2.06 15.94
N TYR A 704 22.41 3.39 16.02
CA TYR A 704 23.23 4.28 15.19
C TYR A 704 24.13 5.13 16.07
N TRP A 705 25.44 4.97 15.93
CA TRP A 705 26.45 5.73 16.65
C TRP A 705 27.09 6.80 15.77
N THR A 706 27.33 7.95 16.37
CA THR A 706 28.22 8.98 15.80
C THR A 706 29.58 8.93 16.50
N LYS A 707 30.62 9.38 15.80
CA LYS A 707 31.97 9.50 16.36
C LYS A 707 31.97 10.28 17.68
N GLY A 708 32.65 9.75 18.69
CA GLY A 708 32.77 10.34 20.02
C GLY A 708 31.55 10.21 20.95
N ASN A 709 30.45 9.59 20.52
CA ASN A 709 29.20 9.52 21.31
C ASN A 709 28.84 8.09 21.74
N PRO A 710 29.17 7.64 22.96
CA PRO A 710 29.07 6.23 23.35
C PRO A 710 27.64 5.68 23.28
N VAL A 711 26.63 6.54 23.45
CA VAL A 711 25.21 6.16 23.44
C VAL A 711 24.65 6.30 22.02
N PRO A 712 24.09 5.24 21.40
CA PRO A 712 23.50 5.31 20.07
C PRO A 712 22.16 6.05 20.07
N ALA A 713 21.75 6.54 18.90
CA ALA A 713 20.34 6.75 18.62
C ALA A 713 19.66 5.40 18.33
N ARG A 714 18.39 5.25 18.74
CA ARG A 714 17.55 4.09 18.43
C ARG A 714 16.56 4.46 17.33
N ILE A 715 16.62 3.69 16.25
CA ILE A 715 15.66 3.75 15.14
C ILE A 715 14.98 2.39 15.07
N VAL A 716 13.72 2.34 15.50
CA VAL A 716 12.90 1.12 15.49
C VAL A 716 11.95 1.18 14.32
N GLN A 717 11.79 0.10 13.57
CA GLN A 717 10.81 -0.02 12.50
C GLN A 717 9.80 -1.11 12.80
N PHE A 718 8.52 -0.76 12.69
CA PHE A 718 7.41 -1.69 12.69
C PHE A 718 6.77 -1.71 11.31
N THR A 719 6.66 -2.93 10.77
CA THR A 719 6.07 -3.20 9.47
C THR A 719 4.77 -3.96 9.66
N SER A 720 3.69 -3.51 9.03
CA SER A 720 2.40 -4.20 9.00
C SER A 720 1.73 -3.91 7.66
N SER A 721 1.92 -4.83 6.72
CA SER A 721 1.68 -4.52 5.30
C SER A 721 0.72 -5.47 4.62
N GLY A 722 -0.25 -6.02 5.34
CA GLY A 722 -1.17 -6.98 4.72
C GLY A 722 -2.56 -6.87 5.25
N PHE A 723 -3.26 -5.75 5.05
CA PHE A 723 -4.67 -5.71 5.43
C PHE A 723 -5.48 -6.79 4.71
N LYS A 724 -5.19 -6.98 3.41
CA LYS A 724 -5.85 -7.99 2.57
C LYS A 724 -4.98 -8.50 1.43
N ASN A 725 -3.85 -7.86 1.13
CA ASN A 725 -2.82 -8.40 0.23
C ASN A 725 -1.71 -9.06 1.04
N VAL A 726 -1.43 -10.34 0.78
CA VAL A 726 -0.43 -11.13 1.52
C VAL A 726 0.41 -11.87 0.51
N MET A 727 1.70 -12.03 0.81
CA MET A 727 2.64 -12.68 -0.09
C MET A 727 2.16 -14.10 -0.48
N PRO A 728 2.18 -14.48 -1.77
CA PRO A 728 1.62 -15.75 -2.23
C PRO A 728 2.30 -17.01 -1.65
N TRP A 729 1.66 -18.16 -1.90
CA TRP A 729 1.91 -19.52 -1.40
C TRP A 729 3.32 -20.13 -1.58
N PHE A 730 4.30 -19.44 -2.17
CA PHE A 730 5.69 -19.90 -2.24
C PHE A 730 6.46 -19.68 -0.92
N ILE A 731 5.74 -19.61 0.21
CA ILE A 731 6.26 -19.60 1.58
C ILE A 731 7.38 -20.63 1.74
N GLY A 732 7.35 -21.80 1.09
CA GLY A 732 8.44 -22.78 1.15
C GLY A 732 9.76 -22.37 0.48
N ALA A 733 9.72 -21.59 -0.62
CA ALA A 733 10.92 -21.08 -1.30
C ALA A 733 11.44 -19.81 -0.60
N VAL A 734 10.53 -18.91 -0.24
CA VAL A 734 10.87 -17.72 0.57
C VAL A 734 11.37 -18.11 1.93
N ASP A 735 10.86 -19.16 2.58
CA ASP A 735 11.34 -19.60 3.89
C ASP A 735 12.75 -20.16 3.82
N ARG A 736 13.18 -20.83 2.73
CA ARG A 736 14.61 -21.19 2.58
C ARG A 736 15.48 -19.96 2.47
N VAL A 737 15.06 -18.97 1.67
CA VAL A 737 15.79 -17.72 1.45
C VAL A 737 15.78 -16.86 2.72
N LEU A 738 14.66 -16.77 3.43
CA LEU A 738 14.49 -16.03 4.68
C LEU A 738 15.12 -16.75 5.86
N SER A 739 15.08 -18.07 5.95
CA SER A 739 15.79 -18.84 6.99
C SER A 739 17.29 -18.67 6.83
N PHE A 740 17.79 -18.72 5.59
CA PHE A 740 19.16 -18.34 5.28
C PHE A 740 19.44 -16.89 5.65
N ALA A 741 18.62 -15.93 5.19
CA ALA A 741 18.78 -14.51 5.53
C ALA A 741 18.72 -14.26 7.05
N GLN A 742 17.86 -14.95 7.78
CA GLN A 742 17.73 -14.88 9.24
C GLN A 742 18.98 -15.44 9.92
N ARG A 743 19.53 -16.57 9.45
CA ARG A 743 20.81 -17.11 9.96
C ARG A 743 21.94 -16.11 9.72
N MET A 744 21.98 -15.51 8.53
CA MET A 744 22.99 -14.52 8.16
C MET A 744 22.88 -13.25 9.01
N VAL A 745 21.66 -12.72 9.20
CA VAL A 745 21.43 -11.56 10.08
C VAL A 745 21.75 -11.89 11.54
N ARG A 746 21.42 -13.09 12.03
CA ARG A 746 21.82 -13.56 13.39
C ARG A 746 23.32 -13.75 13.55
N ALA A 747 24.04 -14.00 12.45
CA ALA A 747 25.49 -14.03 12.39
C ALA A 747 26.11 -12.62 12.21
N ASN A 748 25.29 -11.55 12.21
CA ASN A 748 25.66 -10.17 11.92
C ASN A 748 26.20 -9.92 10.50
N ILE A 749 25.99 -10.85 9.57
CA ILE A 749 26.43 -10.68 8.18
C ILE A 749 25.47 -9.72 7.48
N GLY A 750 25.98 -8.59 6.98
CA GLY A 750 25.16 -7.53 6.36
C GLY A 750 24.32 -6.70 7.34
N ALA A 751 24.44 -6.94 8.65
CA ALA A 751 23.66 -6.22 9.67
C ALA A 751 24.41 -5.02 10.29
N GLU A 752 25.69 -4.84 9.99
CA GLU A 752 26.53 -3.79 10.57
C GLU A 752 27.27 -2.99 9.49
N ARG A 753 27.43 -1.68 9.71
CA ARG A 753 28.23 -0.80 8.85
C ARG A 753 29.10 0.15 9.63
N LEU A 754 30.25 0.43 9.03
CA LEU A 754 31.23 1.44 9.44
C LEU A 754 31.33 2.49 8.34
N GLY A 755 31.13 3.76 8.67
CA GLY A 755 31.07 4.86 7.70
C GLY A 755 32.08 5.96 7.99
N TRP A 756 32.76 6.41 6.94
CA TRP A 756 33.62 7.61 6.94
C TRP A 756 33.17 8.56 5.84
N ASN A 757 33.22 9.86 6.10
CA ASN A 757 32.88 10.88 5.09
C ASN A 757 33.86 10.83 3.91
N ASN A 758 35.13 10.52 4.18
CA ASN A 758 36.20 10.44 3.19
C ASN A 758 36.82 9.05 3.15
N ALA A 759 37.40 8.68 2.01
CA ALA A 759 38.22 7.48 1.88
C ALA A 759 39.42 7.53 2.84
N ASP A 760 39.67 6.41 3.54
CA ASP A 760 40.78 6.28 4.47
C ASP A 760 41.39 4.87 4.39
N ALA A 761 42.55 4.77 3.73
CA ALA A 761 43.25 3.51 3.57
C ALA A 761 43.93 3.02 4.86
N GLN A 762 44.05 3.87 5.88
CA GLN A 762 44.66 3.56 7.17
C GLN A 762 43.64 3.16 8.24
N ALA A 763 42.34 3.11 7.88
CA ALA A 763 41.27 2.77 8.82
C ALA A 763 41.34 1.35 9.42
N PHE A 764 42.20 0.46 8.89
CA PHE A 764 42.24 -0.95 9.26
C PHE A 764 43.66 -1.43 9.59
N VAL A 765 43.78 -2.17 10.69
CA VAL A 765 44.99 -2.87 11.13
C VAL A 765 44.82 -4.36 10.87
N PHE A 766 45.74 -4.95 10.12
CA PHE A 766 45.75 -6.37 9.81
C PHE A 766 46.57 -7.16 10.83
N HIS A 767 46.19 -8.43 11.06
CA HIS A 767 47.00 -9.34 11.84
C HIS A 767 48.35 -9.62 11.14
N PRO A 768 49.46 -9.84 11.89
CA PRO A 768 50.73 -10.23 11.30
C PRO A 768 50.59 -11.40 10.31
N GLY A 769 51.18 -11.23 9.11
CA GLY A 769 51.08 -12.21 8.01
C GLY A 769 49.96 -11.95 7.01
N HIS A 770 49.03 -11.02 7.30
CA HIS A 770 47.99 -10.56 6.39
C HIS A 770 48.19 -9.09 6.00
N GLY A 771 47.61 -8.69 4.88
CA GLY A 771 47.58 -7.30 4.46
C GLY A 771 46.47 -6.97 3.47
N LEU A 772 46.54 -5.76 2.91
CA LEU A 772 45.55 -5.28 1.97
C LEU A 772 45.40 -6.20 0.74
N ALA A 773 46.47 -6.90 0.32
CA ALA A 773 46.43 -7.83 -0.80
C ALA A 773 45.48 -9.02 -0.57
N ASP A 774 45.34 -9.47 0.68
CA ASP A 774 44.45 -10.58 1.08
C ASP A 774 42.99 -10.14 1.20
N THR A 775 42.74 -8.82 1.10
CA THR A 775 41.40 -8.26 1.19
C THR A 775 40.66 -8.41 -0.15
N PRO A 776 39.39 -8.86 -0.16
CA PRO A 776 38.60 -8.98 -1.37
C PRO A 776 38.62 -7.71 -2.24
N PRO A 777 38.71 -7.81 -3.58
CA PRO A 777 38.79 -6.64 -4.47
C PRO A 777 37.65 -5.64 -4.27
N VAL A 778 36.45 -6.12 -3.94
CA VAL A 778 35.27 -5.26 -3.65
C VAL A 778 35.51 -4.36 -2.45
N LEU A 779 36.06 -4.88 -1.35
CA LEU A 779 36.36 -4.09 -0.16
C LEU A 779 37.52 -3.12 -0.42
N ARG A 780 38.56 -3.57 -1.14
CA ARG A 780 39.66 -2.68 -1.57
C ARG A 780 39.19 -1.50 -2.42
N ARG A 781 38.20 -1.72 -3.28
CA ARG A 781 37.59 -0.65 -4.08
C ARG A 781 36.86 0.34 -3.18
N LYS A 782 36.08 -0.15 -2.21
CA LYS A 782 35.34 0.69 -1.25
C LYS A 782 36.25 1.57 -0.37
N LEU A 783 37.46 1.09 -0.04
CA LEU A 783 38.46 1.89 0.67
C LEU A 783 38.91 3.16 -0.08
N ARG A 784 38.59 3.27 -1.37
CA ARG A 784 38.96 4.41 -2.23
C ARG A 784 37.75 5.26 -2.63
N THR A 785 36.56 4.96 -2.13
CA THR A 785 35.32 5.69 -2.43
C THR A 785 34.93 6.58 -1.27
N SER A 786 34.31 7.73 -1.55
CA SER A 786 33.74 8.63 -0.55
C SER A 786 32.24 8.82 -0.82
N PRO A 787 31.35 8.64 0.18
CA PRO A 787 31.64 8.14 1.52
C PRO A 787 32.14 6.69 1.51
N MET A 788 33.02 6.35 2.46
CA MET A 788 33.57 5.01 2.60
C MET A 788 32.66 4.20 3.53
N LEU A 789 31.88 3.27 2.96
CA LEU A 789 30.94 2.41 3.68
C LEU A 789 31.45 0.97 3.72
N MET A 790 31.92 0.54 4.89
CA MET A 790 32.57 -0.76 5.07
C MET A 790 31.69 -1.72 5.88
N PRO A 791 31.55 -2.99 5.45
CA PRO A 791 30.94 -4.05 6.26
C PRO A 791 31.91 -4.49 7.36
N THR A 792 31.40 -5.14 8.40
CA THR A 792 32.23 -5.81 9.44
C THR A 792 32.64 -7.24 9.08
N PHE A 793 32.12 -7.77 7.96
CA PHE A 793 32.37 -9.11 7.44
C PHE A 793 33.20 -9.10 6.16
N GLY A 794 33.95 -10.19 5.92
CA GLY A 794 34.69 -10.43 4.67
C GLY A 794 36.15 -9.96 4.73
N TRP A 795 36.67 -9.75 5.93
CA TRP A 795 38.04 -9.28 6.16
C TRP A 795 38.99 -10.43 6.46
N PRO A 796 40.31 -10.29 6.23
CA PRO A 796 41.29 -11.27 6.72
C PRO A 796 41.15 -11.49 8.23
N GLU A 797 41.45 -12.70 8.70
CA GLU A 797 41.31 -13.05 10.12
C GLU A 797 42.14 -12.11 11.01
N GLY A 798 41.56 -11.69 12.12
CA GLY A 798 42.21 -10.80 13.09
C GLY A 798 42.29 -9.33 12.67
N THR A 799 41.71 -8.93 11.54
CA THR A 799 41.62 -7.51 11.13
C THR A 799 40.78 -6.70 12.12
N ARG A 800 41.21 -5.48 12.44
CA ARG A 800 40.52 -4.54 13.35
C ARG A 800 40.49 -3.14 12.77
N VAL A 801 39.56 -2.32 13.26
CA VAL A 801 39.57 -0.87 12.98
C VAL A 801 40.71 -0.23 13.77
N ASP A 802 41.46 0.67 13.13
CA ASP A 802 42.51 1.42 13.80
C ASP A 802 41.90 2.43 14.80
N PRO A 803 42.27 2.39 16.09
CA PRO A 803 41.81 3.37 17.09
C PRO A 803 42.11 4.84 16.74
N GLY A 804 43.13 5.12 15.93
CA GLY A 804 43.45 6.46 15.42
C GLY A 804 42.54 6.93 14.29
N HIS A 805 41.88 6.00 13.59
CA HIS A 805 41.10 6.24 12.38
C HIS A 805 39.65 5.76 12.52
N LEU A 806 39.03 6.04 13.68
CA LEU A 806 37.65 5.63 13.96
C LEU A 806 36.64 6.18 12.94
N PRO A 807 35.58 5.40 12.63
CA PRO A 807 34.52 5.83 11.72
C PRO A 807 33.80 7.08 12.22
N ASP A 808 33.31 7.86 11.28
CA ASP A 808 32.47 9.03 11.54
C ASP A 808 31.08 8.62 12.05
N TRP A 809 30.60 7.46 11.60
CA TRP A 809 29.41 6.79 12.13
C TRP A 809 29.50 5.27 11.99
N SER A 810 28.77 4.55 12.82
CA SER A 810 28.56 3.12 12.67
C SER A 810 27.13 2.76 13.06
N TRP A 811 26.62 1.65 12.53
CA TRP A 811 25.30 1.17 12.91
C TRP A 811 25.20 -0.34 12.91
N ARG A 812 24.24 -0.87 13.69
CA ARG A 812 23.86 -2.28 13.76
C ARG A 812 22.35 -2.41 13.67
N LEU A 813 21.89 -3.31 12.81
CA LEU A 813 20.51 -3.78 12.69
C LEU A 813 20.28 -5.06 13.49
N THR A 814 19.12 -5.18 14.13
CA THR A 814 18.71 -6.34 14.92
C THR A 814 17.22 -6.61 14.74
N PRO A 815 16.82 -7.70 14.07
CA PRO A 815 15.43 -8.11 13.99
C PRO A 815 14.89 -8.45 15.38
N THR A 816 13.66 -8.03 15.66
CA THR A 816 13.00 -8.30 16.93
C THR A 816 12.22 -9.62 16.89
N LEU A 817 12.20 -10.35 18.00
CA LEU A 817 11.43 -11.59 18.15
C LEU A 817 10.32 -11.41 19.19
N ASP A 818 9.19 -12.08 18.98
CA ASP A 818 8.19 -12.28 20.02
C ASP A 818 8.73 -13.28 21.05
N ARG A 819 9.08 -12.73 22.22
CA ARG A 819 9.67 -13.46 23.36
C ARG A 819 8.64 -13.91 24.40
N ARG A 820 7.33 -13.75 24.15
CA ARG A 820 6.30 -14.19 25.11
C ARG A 820 6.41 -15.71 25.35
N PRO A 821 6.19 -16.22 26.58
CA PRO A 821 6.02 -17.65 26.82
C PRO A 821 4.92 -18.25 25.93
N GLU A 822 5.06 -19.50 25.47
CA GLU A 822 4.07 -20.17 24.60
C GLU A 822 2.63 -20.09 25.15
N ALA A 823 2.46 -20.22 26.46
CA ALA A 823 1.17 -20.16 27.13
C ALA A 823 0.44 -18.82 26.95
N GLN A 824 1.18 -17.72 26.75
CA GLN A 824 0.63 -16.37 26.55
C GLN A 824 0.29 -16.07 25.09
N ARG A 825 0.55 -17.00 24.17
CA ARG A 825 0.28 -16.83 22.74
C ARG A 825 -1.06 -17.47 22.37
N PRO A 826 -1.77 -16.98 21.35
CA PRO A 826 -2.98 -17.65 20.84
C PRO A 826 -2.67 -19.09 20.39
N PRO A 827 -3.56 -20.09 20.63
CA PRO A 827 -3.34 -21.48 20.26
C PRO A 827 -2.82 -21.75 18.83
N PRO A 828 -3.28 -21.02 17.78
CA PRO A 828 -2.73 -21.18 16.43
C PRO A 828 -1.24 -20.86 16.35
N SER A 829 -0.77 -19.84 17.06
CA SER A 829 0.62 -19.35 17.03
C SER A 829 1.59 -20.10 17.95
N ARG A 830 1.11 -21.10 18.69
CA ARG A 830 1.94 -21.92 19.60
C ARG A 830 2.70 -22.98 18.81
N LEU A 831 3.98 -23.15 19.08
CA LEU A 831 4.76 -24.21 18.44
C LEU A 831 4.22 -25.58 18.88
N ARG A 832 4.27 -26.58 17.98
CA ARG A 832 4.09 -27.99 18.42
C ARG A 832 5.42 -28.46 19.01
N THR A 833 5.40 -28.97 20.23
CA THR A 833 6.58 -29.56 20.89
C THR A 833 7.19 -30.68 20.05
N LEU A 834 8.51 -30.87 20.19
CA LEU A 834 9.30 -31.88 19.46
C LEU A 834 9.40 -33.22 20.19
N ASP A 835 8.83 -33.37 21.40
CA ASP A 835 9.03 -34.56 22.24
C ASP A 835 8.60 -35.86 21.53
N PRO A 836 9.38 -36.98 21.66
CA PRO A 836 9.20 -38.16 20.83
C PRO A 836 8.26 -39.21 21.46
N PRO A 837 7.49 -39.96 20.65
CA PRO A 837 6.63 -39.45 19.58
C PRO A 837 5.29 -40.21 19.49
N GLU A 838 4.48 -39.80 18.54
CA GLU A 838 3.54 -40.70 17.85
C GLU A 838 4.24 -42.04 17.57
N PRO A 839 3.83 -43.18 18.17
CA PRO A 839 4.61 -44.43 18.20
C PRO A 839 5.08 -44.93 16.84
N ARG A 840 4.32 -44.57 15.80
CA ARG A 840 4.61 -44.87 14.39
C ARG A 840 5.91 -44.23 13.90
N LEU A 841 6.21 -43.00 14.32
CA LEU A 841 7.39 -42.24 13.89
C LEU A 841 8.68 -42.79 14.52
N GLN A 842 8.64 -43.18 15.81
CA GLN A 842 9.76 -43.88 16.46
C GLN A 842 9.97 -45.26 15.81
N ALA A 843 8.90 -46.00 15.53
CA ALA A 843 9.01 -47.33 14.91
C ALA A 843 9.66 -47.27 13.52
N ILE A 844 9.27 -46.30 12.68
CA ILE A 844 9.87 -46.07 11.35
C ILE A 844 11.32 -45.55 11.48
N LEU A 845 11.58 -44.66 12.44
CA LEU A 845 12.92 -44.15 12.78
C LEU A 845 13.76 -45.09 13.65
N VAL A 846 13.33 -46.33 13.92
CA VAL A 846 14.16 -47.34 14.61
C VAL A 846 14.36 -48.56 13.70
N ASN A 847 13.39 -48.83 12.80
CA ASN A 847 13.48 -49.84 11.74
C ASN A 847 13.89 -49.25 10.38
N HIS A 848 14.83 -48.30 10.35
CA HIS A 848 15.34 -47.70 9.10
C HIS A 848 16.12 -48.70 8.22
N SER A 849 16.44 -49.89 8.72
CA SER A 849 17.05 -50.98 7.97
C SER A 849 16.11 -51.66 6.96
N GLU A 850 14.79 -51.38 6.99
CA GLU A 850 13.85 -51.87 5.98
C GLU A 850 13.71 -50.86 4.81
N PRO A 851 13.87 -51.30 3.54
CA PRO A 851 13.71 -50.44 2.38
C PRO A 851 12.29 -49.81 2.34
N GLY A 852 12.21 -48.48 2.32
CA GLY A 852 10.96 -47.72 2.21
C GLY A 852 10.56 -46.94 3.47
N ASN A 853 11.07 -47.31 4.65
CA ASN A 853 10.77 -46.62 5.92
C ASN A 853 11.37 -45.20 5.99
N GLU A 854 12.53 -44.98 5.38
CA GLU A 854 13.20 -43.67 5.33
C GLU A 854 12.36 -42.60 4.62
N ALA A 855 11.75 -42.97 3.48
CA ALA A 855 10.88 -42.08 2.71
C ALA A 855 9.60 -41.72 3.49
N MET A 856 9.02 -42.68 4.23
CA MET A 856 7.85 -42.46 5.07
C MET A 856 8.17 -41.59 6.30
N ALA A 857 9.31 -41.80 6.96
CA ALA A 857 9.77 -40.94 8.05
C ALA A 857 9.96 -39.51 7.56
N TYR A 858 10.63 -39.34 6.42
CA TYR A 858 10.83 -38.04 5.80
C TYR A 858 9.50 -37.37 5.44
N ALA A 859 8.57 -38.09 4.80
CA ALA A 859 7.24 -37.58 4.46
C ALA A 859 6.44 -37.15 5.70
N THR A 860 6.55 -37.90 6.81
CA THR A 860 5.85 -37.57 8.06
C THR A 860 6.42 -36.31 8.70
N VAL A 861 7.75 -36.19 8.75
CA VAL A 861 8.43 -34.96 9.25
C VAL A 861 8.12 -33.77 8.34
N ALA A 862 8.12 -33.95 7.02
CA ALA A 862 7.77 -32.92 6.05
C ALA A 862 6.32 -32.45 6.21
N THR A 863 5.37 -33.38 6.32
CA THR A 863 3.93 -33.09 6.53
C THR A 863 3.71 -32.33 7.83
N ARG A 864 4.40 -32.70 8.92
CA ARG A 864 4.37 -31.94 10.17
C ARG A 864 4.89 -30.51 9.99
N HIS A 865 6.04 -30.33 9.32
CA HIS A 865 6.57 -28.99 9.06
C HIS A 865 5.59 -28.17 8.21
N MET A 866 4.99 -28.76 7.17
CA MET A 866 3.93 -28.13 6.37
C MET A 866 2.72 -27.71 7.24
N ASP A 867 2.24 -28.57 8.14
CA ASP A 867 1.13 -28.25 9.06
C ASP A 867 1.46 -27.08 10.01
N GLN A 868 2.73 -26.89 10.38
CA GLN A 868 3.14 -25.73 11.18
C GLN A 868 3.07 -24.41 10.39
N PHE A 869 3.33 -24.44 9.09
CA PHE A 869 3.19 -23.25 8.23
C PHE A 869 1.72 -22.84 8.04
N ASP A 870 0.83 -23.82 7.87
CA ASP A 870 -0.60 -23.57 7.68
C ASP A 870 -1.26 -22.94 8.92
N LYS A 871 -0.82 -23.34 10.13
CA LYS A 871 -1.45 -22.98 11.40
C LYS A 871 -0.96 -21.69 12.07
N LEU A 872 -0.12 -20.87 11.42
CA LEU A 872 0.47 -19.63 12.00
C LEU A 872 1.55 -19.86 13.07
N ARG A 873 2.08 -21.09 13.19
CA ARG A 873 3.04 -21.46 14.25
C ARG A 873 4.43 -20.86 14.06
N HIS A 874 4.68 -20.25 12.90
CA HIS A 874 5.92 -19.55 12.55
C HIS A 874 5.94 -18.08 13.02
N ALA A 875 4.84 -17.55 13.61
CA ALA A 875 4.71 -16.17 14.05
C ALA A 875 5.58 -15.86 15.29
N ARG A 876 6.87 -15.71 15.06
CA ARG A 876 7.88 -15.31 16.06
C ARG A 876 8.64 -14.07 15.63
N GLN A 877 8.86 -13.91 14.33
CA GLN A 877 9.62 -12.81 13.75
C GLN A 877 8.83 -12.12 12.65
N PHE A 878 8.16 -12.92 11.81
CA PHE A 878 7.32 -12.47 10.71
C PHE A 878 5.92 -13.05 10.86
N LEU A 879 4.92 -12.31 10.37
CA LEU A 879 3.56 -12.80 10.16
C LEU A 879 3.14 -12.55 8.70
N PHE A 880 3.00 -13.62 7.92
CA PHE A 880 2.56 -13.59 6.52
C PHE A 880 1.07 -13.89 6.41
N ARG A 881 0.22 -13.04 6.98
CA ARG A 881 -1.25 -13.17 6.94
C ARG A 881 -1.92 -11.81 6.94
N ALA A 882 -3.23 -11.80 6.63
CA ALA A 882 -4.02 -10.60 6.75
C ALA A 882 -3.97 -10.06 8.18
N ASN A 883 -3.40 -8.87 8.36
CA ASN A 883 -3.05 -8.32 9.64
C ASN A 883 -3.19 -6.80 9.72
N PHE A 884 -3.20 -6.31 10.95
CA PHE A 884 -2.96 -4.91 11.29
C PHE A 884 -2.14 -4.85 12.57
N ALA A 885 -1.44 -3.73 12.78
CA ALA A 885 -0.65 -3.51 13.97
C ALA A 885 -1.30 -2.49 14.90
N GLN A 886 -1.29 -2.78 16.20
CA GLN A 886 -1.42 -1.77 17.25
C GLN A 886 -0.04 -1.48 17.82
N VAL A 887 0.33 -0.21 17.83
CA VAL A 887 1.54 0.30 18.46
C VAL A 887 1.18 1.00 19.76
N ARG A 888 1.92 0.66 20.80
CA ARG A 888 1.84 1.28 22.13
C ARG A 888 3.22 1.40 22.74
N PHE A 889 3.32 2.20 23.79
CA PHE A 889 4.57 2.41 24.50
C PHE A 889 4.48 1.86 25.93
N GLU A 890 5.61 1.41 26.45
CA GLU A 890 5.76 1.04 27.86
C GLU A 890 6.95 1.81 28.42
N ARG A 891 6.82 2.27 29.66
CA ARG A 891 7.94 2.86 30.41
C ARG A 891 8.31 1.90 31.53
N THR A 892 9.46 1.26 31.42
CA THR A 892 10.09 0.52 32.52
C THR A 892 11.19 1.39 33.11
N THR A 893 12.45 0.96 33.07
CA THR A 893 13.62 1.86 33.15
C THR A 893 13.84 2.61 31.83
N GLU A 894 13.33 2.06 30.73
CA GLU A 894 13.47 2.58 29.37
C GLU A 894 12.11 2.80 28.73
N LEU A 895 12.07 3.66 27.72
CA LEU A 895 10.94 3.76 26.82
C LEU A 895 11.00 2.64 25.78
N VAL A 896 10.02 1.74 25.81
CA VAL A 896 9.91 0.59 24.91
C VAL A 896 8.72 0.79 23.99
N ALA A 897 8.93 0.67 22.68
CA ALA A 897 7.85 0.58 21.71
C ALA A 897 7.42 -0.89 21.57
N VAL A 898 6.11 -1.13 21.55
CA VAL A 898 5.52 -2.47 21.43
C VAL A 898 4.68 -2.55 20.17
N HIS A 899 4.98 -3.55 19.34
CA HIS A 899 4.29 -3.88 18.10
C HIS A 899 3.39 -5.09 18.34
N GLU A 900 2.09 -4.88 18.44
CA GLU A 900 1.08 -5.93 18.62
C GLU A 900 0.33 -6.16 17.31
N VAL A 901 0.61 -7.29 16.66
CA VAL A 901 0.00 -7.61 15.36
C VAL A 901 -1.18 -8.55 15.55
N TYR A 902 -2.33 -8.11 15.06
CA TYR A 902 -3.60 -8.84 15.05
C TYR A 902 -3.81 -9.46 13.67
N SER A 903 -4.48 -10.61 13.60
CA SER A 903 -4.73 -11.34 12.35
C SER A 903 -6.22 -11.58 12.17
N ALA A 904 -6.75 -11.23 11.00
CA ALA A 904 -8.16 -11.47 10.66
C ALA A 904 -8.44 -12.93 10.26
N LEU A 905 -7.41 -13.78 10.25
CA LEU A 905 -7.57 -15.20 9.94
C LEU A 905 -8.12 -15.95 11.16
N ALA A 906 -9.21 -16.69 10.97
CA ALA A 906 -9.72 -17.64 11.95
C ALA A 906 -8.69 -18.76 12.23
N ASP A 907 -8.80 -19.38 13.41
CA ASP A 907 -7.99 -20.55 13.76
C ASP A 907 -8.26 -21.68 12.74
N PRO A 908 -7.23 -22.14 12.00
CA PRO A 908 -7.41 -23.23 11.03
C PRO A 908 -7.85 -24.56 11.65
N GLY A 909 -7.69 -24.74 12.97
CA GLY A 909 -8.17 -25.90 13.72
C GLY A 909 -9.56 -25.72 14.33
N ALA A 910 -10.17 -24.55 14.24
CA ALA A 910 -11.52 -24.31 14.74
C ALA A 910 -12.59 -24.82 13.75
N ALA A 911 -13.81 -25.00 14.25
CA ALA A 911 -14.94 -25.40 13.42
C ALA A 911 -15.17 -24.39 12.28
N PRO A 912 -15.55 -24.84 11.07
CA PRO A 912 -15.87 -23.94 9.97
C PRO A 912 -16.86 -22.85 10.40
N GLY A 913 -16.55 -21.58 10.07
CA GLY A 913 -17.38 -20.44 10.45
C GLY A 913 -17.06 -19.81 11.81
N THR A 914 -16.09 -20.35 12.57
CA THR A 914 -15.61 -19.69 13.80
C THR A 914 -14.95 -18.35 13.45
N PRO A 915 -15.37 -17.21 14.04
CA PRO A 915 -14.75 -15.92 13.74
C PRO A 915 -13.32 -15.84 14.28
N PRO A 916 -12.45 -15.01 13.66
CA PRO A 916 -11.13 -14.72 14.20
C PRO A 916 -11.23 -14.10 15.59
N GLN A 917 -10.31 -14.46 16.48
CA GLN A 917 -10.23 -13.86 17.81
C GLN A 917 -9.45 -12.55 17.74
N VAL A 918 -9.93 -11.53 18.45
CA VAL A 918 -9.26 -10.23 18.54
C VAL A 918 -8.15 -10.27 19.59
N LEU A 919 -7.06 -10.97 19.25
CA LEU A 919 -5.89 -11.16 20.12
C LEU A 919 -4.58 -10.94 19.35
N PRO A 920 -3.50 -10.54 20.03
CA PRO A 920 -2.22 -10.31 19.38
C PRO A 920 -1.49 -11.63 19.07
N TYR A 921 -1.37 -11.94 17.78
CA TYR A 921 -0.70 -13.14 17.25
C TYR A 921 0.83 -13.01 17.25
N LEU A 922 1.35 -11.80 17.08
CA LEU A 922 2.77 -11.47 17.18
C LEU A 922 2.93 -10.23 18.08
N VAL A 923 3.81 -10.30 19.07
CA VAL A 923 4.14 -9.15 19.94
C VAL A 923 5.65 -8.96 19.97
N GLN A 924 6.13 -7.88 19.35
CA GLN A 924 7.54 -7.52 19.32
C GLN A 924 7.77 -6.28 20.19
N ARG A 925 8.90 -6.26 20.91
CA ARG A 925 9.26 -5.20 21.86
C ARG A 925 10.66 -4.69 21.50
N ALA A 926 10.80 -3.38 21.33
CA ALA A 926 12.09 -2.75 21.00
C ALA A 926 12.30 -1.50 21.86
N SER A 927 13.51 -1.32 22.38
CA SER A 927 13.84 -0.16 23.21
C SER A 927 14.08 1.06 22.30
N LEU A 928 13.52 2.21 22.69
CA LEU A 928 13.83 3.49 22.07
C LEU A 928 15.00 4.19 22.76
N ASP A 929 15.47 3.68 23.90
CA ASP A 929 16.64 4.22 24.58
C ASP A 929 17.92 3.46 24.17
N GLY A 930 18.92 4.20 23.70
CA GLY A 930 20.26 3.66 23.46
C GLY A 930 21.02 3.52 24.77
N ARG A 931 21.93 2.54 24.86
CA ARG A 931 22.77 2.35 26.05
C ARG A 931 24.25 2.56 25.75
N ALA A 932 25.01 2.94 26.78
CA ALA A 932 26.45 3.13 26.65
C ALA A 932 27.23 1.81 26.53
N ASP A 933 26.64 0.71 27.01
CA ASP A 933 27.18 -0.65 26.91
C ASP A 933 26.70 -1.40 25.66
N ASP A 934 25.89 -0.77 24.79
CA ASP A 934 25.57 -1.33 23.49
C ASP A 934 26.87 -1.51 22.68
N LEU A 935 27.18 -2.75 22.29
CA LEU A 935 28.44 -3.10 21.64
C LEU A 935 28.57 -2.40 20.28
N ARG A 936 29.47 -1.44 20.17
CA ARG A 936 29.81 -0.75 18.91
C ARG A 936 30.47 -1.71 17.91
N PRO A 937 30.08 -1.69 16.62
CA PRO A 937 30.65 -2.56 15.60
C PRO A 937 32.18 -2.44 15.48
N GLU A 938 32.73 -1.23 15.56
CA GLU A 938 34.16 -0.98 15.39
C GLU A 938 35.05 -1.48 16.55
N LEU A 939 34.47 -1.82 17.70
CA LEU A 939 35.21 -2.32 18.86
C LEU A 939 35.43 -3.84 18.82
N ALA A 940 34.69 -4.55 17.97
CA ALA A 940 34.84 -5.99 17.78
C ALA A 940 35.88 -6.29 16.66
N PRO A 941 36.60 -7.43 16.73
CA PRO A 941 37.36 -7.92 15.59
C PRO A 941 36.46 -8.10 14.37
N LEU A 942 36.95 -7.74 13.19
CA LEU A 942 36.22 -7.91 11.95
C LEU A 942 36.17 -9.40 11.58
N GLN A 943 35.04 -9.84 11.03
CA GLN A 943 34.77 -11.24 10.79
C GLN A 943 35.39 -11.72 9.47
N ALA A 944 36.03 -12.89 9.53
CA ALA A 944 36.50 -13.61 8.36
C ALA A 944 35.33 -14.12 7.49
N PRO A 945 35.55 -14.39 6.18
CA PRO A 945 34.55 -15.05 5.36
C PRO A 945 34.14 -16.39 5.97
N ALA A 946 32.87 -16.55 6.30
CA ALA A 946 32.30 -17.85 6.68
C ALA A 946 32.05 -18.61 5.37
N PHE A 947 32.85 -19.64 5.13
CA PHE A 947 32.60 -20.59 4.04
C PHE A 947 31.72 -21.73 4.52
#